data_AF-A0A671WZ89-F1
#
_entry.id   AF-A0A671WZ89-F1
#
_cell.length_a   1.000
_cell.length_b   1.000
_cell.length_c   1.000
_cell.angle_alpha   90.00
_cell.angle_beta   90.00
_cell.angle_gamma   90.00
#
_symmetry.space_group_name_H-M   'P 1'
#
loop_
_entity.id
_entity.type
_entity.pdbx_description
1 polymer ?
#
loop_
_entity_poly.entity_id
_entity_poly.type
_entity_poly.pdbx_seq_one_letter_code
_entity_poly.pdbx_strand_id
1 'polypeptide(L)'
;MEQRERRGEIIGTHREAGVGEEVLHLQGVKGEPCDEESKRRGEAEGGQKDKERKEKERGVKKEPTEVTTSPEIQDHPNSVEEDTAADQAVCSQSRTDVEPLTLRLQEAQEEADRQAMVAQDLRSKLGEQSKKTWEAEQRLVVLEAELQHLKKAAESLGEARRQIEALQSEGLVMEEELCRLRSQAELHRMQTTVIATLEGERAALERDRDTLRSTMDAMRTAQRKGDQLELTVQTLRSELERQGRSLETSRRREEELEAELREATLEAQSLARARDQALLETSRLEQEKEVCQSELDGQRKEGRQREREAARLRQQLESTTLALEHSNQRARALDAEHRYTPSYCVPSFYFPHITIQHCVSPFLSLAHQDLSKEQAHSQELSAEVQRLSQKLHKAEAELKTTSASLDQSQEKVESLSQSLQKSESLLQLEKRRGSAEADATSNSNSDSSNQTPACQTHTLETSHRDQSPEAGKGRDLSAIHDHAPGESERQLSERLIELEKEKALAVAAQEALLSRLSQSQEACEHLKEQLEALRRHSLSLQESCTRLQTLNTQLQVEQASLNGRCSESEARCAALEAESKVWAREREESVARTEALRRDHERMTALQQRQEVELEELLDKHSQLRTNNRSLEAQHRELEARYKELLDGKTQLEEREQEMKMEREEMEAEAQSRLERERELERLKEDNERLQAQQKEWLALQAELLAQGSVLRGELSASQLERTRLEGELSTLRETNQSLDLSSARLTSQYQLLSQLKSNMEEENRHLAEQNQSLLKENRALLEQSLERRDQHYSQQREYQEKLSELRREKQKLVEKIMDQYRVLEPSMKSNWIADRMKKLIKPRGGGGREGRALFTAAGSVENLADSSEFTSDTHTPQPDPRSAPVSPSPMRKAEPDISVPGTPVGRSGSGGRRKLGSRHGWGLGLSRGGSGVSQSFSPGDHKTPPRLRLRSSQNSSSVLWEGERGEASAPQAADAPMSSQESVEEDEGRGEEEKEG
;
A
#
# COMPACT_ATOMS: atom_id res chain seq x y z
N MET A 1 28.39 25.95 -41.95
CA MET A 1 27.64 26.15 -40.70
C MET A 1 27.84 24.92 -39.82
N GLU A 2 28.93 24.78 -39.06
CA GLU A 2 29.52 25.70 -38.04
C GLU A 2 28.65 25.73 -36.78
N GLN A 3 29.11 25.25 -35.61
CA GLN A 3 30.30 25.56 -34.78
C GLN A 3 30.01 26.67 -33.74
N ARG A 4 30.78 26.64 -32.64
CA ARG A 4 30.73 27.50 -31.42
C ARG A 4 29.51 27.24 -30.53
N GLU A 5 29.62 27.23 -29.20
CA GLU A 5 30.77 27.29 -28.24
C GLU A 5 30.45 26.31 -27.09
N ARG A 6 31.35 25.61 -26.38
CA ARG A 6 32.82 25.66 -26.16
C ARG A 6 33.39 26.87 -25.41
N ARG A 7 33.17 26.87 -24.08
CA ARG A 7 34.09 27.25 -22.96
C ARG A 7 33.50 26.65 -21.67
N GLY A 8 34.26 26.05 -20.74
CA GLY A 8 35.68 25.70 -20.73
C GLY A 8 36.04 24.78 -19.55
N GLU A 9 37.20 24.13 -19.67
CA GLU A 9 38.00 23.30 -18.73
C GLU A 9 37.57 23.21 -17.22
N ILE A 10 37.49 22.06 -16.52
CA ILE A 10 38.32 20.81 -16.39
C ILE A 10 39.37 20.91 -15.25
N ILE A 11 39.64 19.77 -14.58
CA ILE A 11 40.55 19.50 -13.42
C ILE A 11 40.01 19.94 -12.03
N GLY A 12 39.99 19.10 -10.97
CA GLY A 12 40.24 17.65 -10.93
C GLY A 12 40.53 17.04 -9.54
N THR A 13 40.56 15.70 -9.51
CA THR A 13 41.21 14.79 -8.52
C THR A 13 40.74 14.71 -7.06
N HIS A 14 40.50 13.47 -6.60
CA HIS A 14 40.41 13.04 -5.18
C HIS A 14 41.74 13.23 -4.41
N ARG A 15 41.65 13.24 -3.07
CA ARG A 15 42.65 12.62 -2.17
C ARG A 15 42.08 12.30 -0.78
N GLU A 16 42.84 11.54 0.01
CA GLU A 16 42.39 10.83 1.22
C GLU A 16 43.18 11.26 2.49
N ALA A 17 42.57 11.01 3.66
CA ALA A 17 43.20 10.75 4.97
C ALA A 17 43.99 11.86 5.74
N GLY A 18 44.14 11.64 7.05
CA GLY A 18 44.73 12.55 8.07
C GLY A 18 43.64 13.20 8.96
N VAL A 19 43.57 13.07 10.30
CA VAL A 19 44.48 12.62 11.39
C VAL A 19 45.59 13.63 11.76
N GLY A 20 45.69 13.95 13.07
CA GLY A 20 46.42 15.07 13.69
C GLY A 20 45.42 16.01 14.38
N GLU A 21 45.36 16.22 15.70
CA GLU A 21 46.41 16.55 16.70
C GLU A 21 47.27 17.75 16.31
N GLU A 22 47.06 18.89 16.98
CA GLU A 22 48.13 19.86 17.28
C GLU A 22 47.97 20.42 18.70
N VAL A 23 49.12 20.62 19.36
CA VAL A 23 49.25 21.21 20.70
C VAL A 23 50.02 22.51 20.57
N LEU A 24 49.52 23.60 21.15
CA LEU A 24 50.32 24.82 21.37
C LEU A 24 50.17 25.34 22.80
N HIS A 25 51.31 25.46 23.47
CA HIS A 25 51.48 26.27 24.68
C HIS A 25 51.80 27.72 24.29
N LEU A 26 51.43 28.71 25.12
CA LEU A 26 52.41 29.34 26.03
C LEU A 26 51.80 30.43 26.94
N GLN A 27 51.99 30.21 28.25
CA GLN A 27 52.48 31.19 29.22
C GLN A 27 51.62 32.45 29.53
N GLY A 28 50.67 32.27 30.46
CA GLY A 28 49.73 33.29 30.97
C GLY A 28 50.30 34.33 31.95
N VAL A 29 49.42 34.91 32.78
CA VAL A 29 49.76 35.67 34.02
C VAL A 29 48.56 35.69 34.99
N LYS A 30 48.84 35.36 36.26
CA LYS A 30 48.16 35.65 37.54
C LYS A 30 46.66 36.05 37.57
N GLY A 31 45.89 35.31 38.39
CA GLY A 31 44.62 35.74 39.00
C GLY A 31 44.05 34.65 39.93
N GLU A 32 44.01 34.90 41.24
CA GLU A 32 43.52 33.97 42.29
C GLU A 32 42.32 34.61 43.07
N PRO A 33 41.63 33.93 44.02
CA PRO A 33 40.18 33.72 43.89
C PRO A 33 39.34 34.48 44.96
N CYS A 34 38.31 33.83 45.53
CA CYS A 34 37.28 34.33 46.48
C CYS A 34 36.13 35.14 45.81
N ASP A 35 34.88 35.15 46.29
CA ASP A 35 34.29 34.44 47.44
C ASP A 35 32.74 34.26 47.33
N GLU A 36 32.15 33.66 48.37
CA GLU A 36 30.73 33.62 48.81
C GLU A 36 29.63 34.48 48.11
N GLU A 37 28.40 33.92 47.98
CA GLU A 37 27.34 34.20 48.99
C GLU A 37 26.10 33.27 48.93
N SER A 38 25.37 33.21 50.05
CA SER A 38 24.12 32.44 50.26
C SER A 38 22.88 33.32 50.30
N LYS A 39 21.72 32.87 49.77
CA LYS A 39 20.34 33.10 50.30
C LYS A 39 19.36 32.11 49.62
N ARG A 40 18.63 31.22 50.31
CA ARG A 40 17.62 31.32 51.41
C ARG A 40 16.18 31.69 50.98
N ARG A 41 15.34 30.66 50.77
CA ARG A 41 13.89 30.57 51.12
C ARG A 41 13.44 29.12 50.95
N GLY A 42 12.76 28.43 51.88
CA GLY A 42 12.50 28.74 53.28
C GLY A 42 11.04 29.04 53.61
N GLU A 43 10.26 27.99 53.91
CA GLU A 43 9.02 28.00 54.70
C GLU A 43 9.05 26.80 55.66
N ALA A 44 8.34 26.88 56.79
CA ALA A 44 8.47 25.99 57.95
C ALA A 44 7.21 26.03 58.85
N GLU A 45 7.33 25.49 60.07
CA GLU A 45 6.28 25.37 61.13
C GLU A 45 5.22 24.28 60.85
N GLY A 46 4.71 23.52 61.83
CA GLY A 46 5.02 23.38 63.26
C GLY A 46 3.99 22.46 63.95
N GLY A 47 4.18 21.89 65.15
CA GLY A 47 5.36 21.86 66.02
C GLY A 47 5.04 22.10 67.52
N GLN A 48 4.94 21.04 68.34
CA GLN A 48 4.99 21.05 69.83
C GLN A 48 5.19 19.61 70.36
N LYS A 49 6.26 19.32 71.12
CA LYS A 49 6.41 19.32 72.61
C LYS A 49 5.79 18.08 73.31
N ASP A 50 6.36 17.48 74.35
CA ASP A 50 7.40 17.88 75.33
C ASP A 50 8.53 16.80 75.45
N LYS A 51 9.82 17.13 75.70
CA LYS A 51 10.53 17.39 77.00
C LYS A 51 10.42 16.26 78.06
N GLU A 52 11.42 15.97 78.92
CA GLU A 52 12.87 16.29 79.00
C GLU A 52 13.48 15.63 80.27
N ARG A 53 14.51 14.78 80.15
CA ARG A 53 15.46 14.29 81.19
C ARG A 53 16.36 13.21 80.57
N LYS A 54 17.64 13.02 80.88
CA LYS A 54 18.71 13.79 81.54
C LYS A 54 19.89 12.82 81.60
N GLU A 55 20.91 12.97 80.76
CA GLU A 55 22.22 12.35 80.98
C GLU A 55 23.31 13.39 80.73
N LYS A 56 24.24 13.51 81.69
CA LYS A 56 25.70 13.39 81.45
C LYS A 56 26.50 13.66 82.72
N GLU A 57 27.53 12.83 82.88
CA GLU A 57 28.86 13.16 83.42
C GLU A 57 28.98 13.88 84.77
N ARG A 58 29.71 13.22 85.69
CA ARG A 58 31.06 13.71 86.00
C ARG A 58 31.96 12.65 86.63
N GLY A 59 33.26 12.85 86.51
CA GLY A 59 34.27 12.20 87.34
C GLY A 59 35.28 13.22 87.88
N VAL A 60 35.89 12.87 89.03
CA VAL A 60 37.29 13.13 89.39
C VAL A 60 37.72 14.57 89.83
N LYS A 61 38.40 14.62 91.00
CA LYS A 61 39.33 15.64 91.58
C LYS A 61 38.82 16.91 92.32
N LYS A 62 38.86 16.81 93.67
CA LYS A 62 39.69 17.56 94.66
C LYS A 62 39.74 19.11 94.71
N GLU A 63 39.41 19.62 95.93
CA GLU A 63 40.11 20.68 96.74
C GLU A 63 40.14 22.16 96.27
N PRO A 64 40.32 23.17 97.18
CA PRO A 64 40.05 23.24 98.64
C PRO A 64 39.42 24.58 99.15
N THR A 65 39.19 24.72 100.48
CA THR A 65 39.10 25.99 101.30
C THR A 65 37.97 27.02 101.01
N GLU A 66 37.37 27.81 101.93
CA GLU A 66 37.23 27.93 103.43
C GLU A 66 36.13 29.03 103.70
N VAL A 67 35.76 29.65 104.86
CA VAL A 67 36.12 29.68 106.31
C VAL A 67 34.98 30.32 107.16
N THR A 68 34.96 30.12 108.50
CA THR A 68 34.15 30.81 109.56
C THR A 68 32.61 30.67 109.56
N THR A 69 31.84 30.72 110.67
CA THR A 69 32.04 30.92 112.16
C THR A 69 31.26 29.81 112.92
N SER A 70 31.57 29.21 114.10
CA SER A 70 32.15 29.62 115.41
C SER A 70 31.12 30.20 116.42
N PRO A 71 31.19 29.94 117.77
CA PRO A 71 31.91 28.90 118.56
C PRO A 71 31.10 28.33 119.80
N GLU A 72 31.81 27.89 120.87
CA GLU A 72 31.39 27.54 122.27
C GLU A 72 30.98 26.07 122.62
N ILE A 73 31.15 25.53 123.86
CA ILE A 73 32.32 25.39 124.80
C ILE A 73 31.96 24.49 126.03
N GLN A 74 32.96 24.03 126.83
CA GLN A 74 32.88 23.36 128.17
C GLN A 74 32.40 21.88 128.27
N ASP A 75 32.72 21.06 129.29
CA ASP A 75 33.96 20.82 130.11
C ASP A 75 33.69 19.67 131.14
N HIS A 76 34.49 18.58 131.23
CA HIS A 76 35.65 18.31 132.12
C HIS A 76 35.31 17.58 133.49
N PRO A 77 36.28 17.08 134.33
CA PRO A 77 36.13 15.75 135.00
C PRO A 77 36.47 15.69 136.53
N ASN A 78 36.72 14.45 137.02
CA ASN A 78 37.56 14.05 138.20
C ASN A 78 37.01 13.98 139.65
N SER A 79 36.81 12.74 140.13
CA SER A 79 37.44 12.05 141.30
C SER A 79 37.52 12.63 142.75
N VAL A 80 37.59 11.69 143.73
CA VAL A 80 38.17 11.75 145.11
C VAL A 80 37.19 11.87 146.32
N GLU A 81 37.20 10.82 147.17
CA GLU A 81 37.08 10.69 148.67
C GLU A 81 36.00 11.51 149.47
N GLU A 82 35.66 11.30 150.77
CA GLU A 82 36.15 10.42 151.86
C GLU A 82 35.03 10.13 152.92
N ASP A 83 35.23 9.10 153.76
CA ASP A 83 34.82 8.88 155.18
C ASP A 83 33.44 9.22 155.82
N THR A 84 32.99 8.30 156.70
CA THR A 84 32.57 8.59 158.10
C THR A 84 32.50 7.31 158.96
N ALA A 85 32.66 7.38 160.29
CA ALA A 85 33.02 6.22 161.14
C ALA A 85 32.32 6.14 162.53
N ALA A 86 32.49 4.98 163.19
CA ALA A 86 32.12 4.62 164.58
C ALA A 86 30.61 4.41 164.87
N ASP A 87 30.15 3.69 165.91
CA ASP A 87 30.84 3.19 167.14
C ASP A 87 30.13 1.94 167.78
N GLN A 88 30.65 1.45 168.91
CA GLN A 88 29.93 0.78 170.04
C GLN A 88 29.96 -0.78 170.22
N ALA A 89 31.18 -1.33 170.37
CA ALA A 89 31.71 -2.03 171.57
C ALA A 89 30.98 -3.17 172.38
N VAL A 90 31.83 -4.02 173.03
CA VAL A 90 31.58 -4.99 174.15
C VAL A 90 30.87 -6.31 173.72
N CYS A 91 31.35 -7.53 174.02
CA CYS A 91 31.95 -8.08 175.25
C CYS A 91 33.01 -9.18 175.00
N SER A 92 33.78 -9.55 176.04
CA SER A 92 34.89 -10.51 176.01
C SER A 92 34.70 -11.74 176.91
N GLN A 93 35.15 -12.94 176.47
CA GLN A 93 35.91 -13.91 177.29
C GLN A 93 36.44 -15.14 176.51
N SER A 94 37.48 -15.76 177.08
CA SER A 94 38.15 -17.07 176.87
C SER A 94 37.42 -18.22 176.12
N ARG A 95 38.10 -19.25 175.57
CA ARG A 95 39.53 -19.58 175.26
C ARG A 95 39.55 -20.98 174.60
N THR A 96 40.61 -21.32 173.84
CA THR A 96 40.92 -22.65 173.25
C THR A 96 39.91 -23.19 172.21
N ASP A 97 40.24 -22.98 170.92
CA ASP A 97 40.03 -23.89 169.76
C ASP A 97 40.39 -23.24 168.40
N VAL A 98 41.30 -22.25 168.38
CA VAL A 98 41.45 -21.30 167.25
C VAL A 98 42.49 -21.71 166.20
N GLU A 99 43.57 -22.39 166.59
CA GLU A 99 44.73 -22.69 165.72
C GLU A 99 44.45 -23.58 164.48
N PRO A 100 43.58 -24.62 164.51
CA PRO A 100 43.31 -25.41 163.31
C PRO A 100 42.40 -24.71 162.30
N LEU A 101 41.77 -23.59 162.67
CA LEU A 101 40.91 -22.80 161.79
C LEU A 101 41.73 -21.78 160.98
N THR A 102 42.75 -21.15 161.57
CA THR A 102 43.59 -20.16 160.87
C THR A 102 44.40 -20.76 159.73
N LEU A 103 44.98 -21.95 159.92
CA LEU A 103 45.71 -22.65 158.85
C LEU A 103 44.79 -23.01 157.67
N ARG A 104 43.58 -23.53 157.94
CA ARG A 104 42.59 -23.81 156.90
C ARG A 104 42.13 -22.55 156.15
N LEU A 105 42.05 -21.42 156.84
CA LEU A 105 41.70 -20.13 156.23
C LEU A 105 42.85 -19.63 155.33
N GLN A 106 44.10 -19.83 155.73
CA GLN A 106 45.28 -19.50 154.90
C GLN A 106 45.44 -20.44 153.70
N GLU A 107 45.27 -21.75 153.87
CA GLU A 107 45.26 -22.72 152.76
C GLU A 107 44.16 -22.38 151.75
N ALA A 108 42.94 -22.07 152.23
CA ALA A 108 41.83 -21.63 151.39
C ALA A 108 42.10 -20.28 150.70
N GLN A 109 42.81 -19.36 151.36
CA GLN A 109 43.20 -18.08 150.75
C GLN A 109 44.23 -18.29 149.64
N GLU A 110 45.31 -19.03 149.88
CA GLU A 110 46.31 -19.33 148.85
C GLU A 110 45.71 -20.14 147.69
N GLU A 111 44.75 -21.03 147.95
CA GLU A 111 44.06 -21.78 146.92
C GLU A 111 43.04 -20.92 146.15
N ALA A 112 42.40 -19.94 146.79
CA ALA A 112 41.62 -18.90 146.12
C ALA A 112 42.51 -18.00 145.26
N ASP A 113 43.71 -17.62 145.72
CA ASP A 113 44.67 -16.81 144.97
C ASP A 113 45.24 -17.59 143.75
N ARG A 114 45.51 -18.89 143.91
CA ARG A 114 45.84 -19.79 142.78
C ARG A 114 44.70 -19.86 141.77
N GLN A 115 43.45 -20.01 142.23
CA GLN A 115 42.27 -19.98 141.37
C GLN A 115 42.09 -18.62 140.68
N ALA A 116 42.38 -17.51 141.36
CA ALA A 116 42.32 -16.16 140.79
C ALA A 116 43.39 -15.95 139.70
N MET A 117 44.62 -16.41 139.92
CA MET A 117 45.69 -16.36 138.92
C MET A 117 45.38 -17.22 137.69
N VAL A 118 44.86 -18.44 137.89
CA VAL A 118 44.39 -19.29 136.77
C VAL A 118 43.21 -18.64 136.05
N ALA A 119 42.26 -18.02 136.77
CA ALA A 119 41.16 -17.27 136.16
C ALA A 119 41.67 -16.03 135.39
N GLN A 120 42.74 -15.37 135.83
CA GLN A 120 43.34 -14.23 135.14
C GLN A 120 44.09 -14.65 133.87
N ASP A 121 44.85 -15.75 133.90
CA ASP A 121 45.53 -16.33 132.73
C ASP A 121 44.53 -16.92 131.71
N LEU A 122 43.43 -17.51 132.18
CA LEU A 122 42.33 -17.90 131.29
C LEU A 122 41.62 -16.68 130.70
N ARG A 123 41.45 -15.58 131.45
CA ARG A 123 40.88 -14.31 130.94
C ARG A 123 41.80 -13.65 129.91
N SER A 124 43.12 -13.63 130.11
CA SER A 124 44.07 -13.05 129.14
C SER A 124 44.13 -13.88 127.86
N LYS A 125 44.17 -15.22 127.97
CA LYS A 125 44.10 -16.13 126.81
C LYS A 125 42.77 -16.04 126.08
N LEU A 126 41.64 -15.93 126.79
CA LEU A 126 40.34 -15.66 126.19
C LEU A 126 40.30 -14.29 125.49
N GLY A 127 40.92 -13.27 126.09
CA GLY A 127 41.11 -11.95 125.50
C GLY A 127 41.93 -11.99 124.20
N GLU A 128 43.06 -12.69 124.18
CA GLU A 128 43.85 -12.91 122.97
C GLU A 128 43.08 -13.68 121.89
N GLN A 129 42.32 -14.71 122.25
CA GLN A 129 41.51 -15.46 121.29
C GLN A 129 40.35 -14.61 120.75
N SER A 130 39.70 -13.80 121.59
CA SER A 130 38.68 -12.84 121.15
C SER A 130 39.26 -11.76 120.22
N LYS A 131 40.50 -11.32 120.45
CA LYS A 131 41.19 -10.40 119.54
C LYS A 131 41.55 -11.08 118.21
N LYS A 132 42.04 -12.33 118.23
CA LYS A 132 42.43 -13.09 117.03
C LYS A 132 41.21 -13.46 116.17
N THR A 133 40.08 -13.80 116.79
CA THR A 133 38.80 -14.01 116.10
C THR A 133 38.28 -12.70 115.51
N TRP A 134 38.27 -11.60 116.26
CA TRP A 134 37.88 -10.27 115.75
C TRP A 134 38.77 -9.78 114.60
N GLU A 135 40.09 -9.97 114.67
CA GLU A 135 41.01 -9.68 113.55
C GLU A 135 40.74 -10.57 112.31
N ALA A 136 40.29 -11.81 112.51
CA ALA A 136 39.89 -12.70 111.42
C ALA A 136 38.53 -12.31 110.82
N GLU A 137 37.54 -11.96 111.66
CA GLU A 137 36.24 -11.42 111.27
C GLU A 137 36.39 -10.13 110.44
N GLN A 138 37.26 -9.20 110.86
CA GLN A 138 37.57 -8.01 110.06
C GLN A 138 38.17 -8.35 108.69
N ARG A 139 39.08 -9.33 108.62
CA ARG A 139 39.66 -9.78 107.34
C ARG A 139 38.62 -10.46 106.45
N LEU A 140 37.69 -11.23 107.04
CA LEU A 140 36.56 -11.80 106.31
C LEU A 140 35.63 -10.71 105.77
N VAL A 141 35.28 -9.69 106.56
CA VAL A 141 34.46 -8.56 106.08
C VAL A 141 35.13 -7.79 104.92
N VAL A 142 36.46 -7.60 104.97
CA VAL A 142 37.20 -7.00 103.84
C VAL A 142 37.19 -7.90 102.61
N LEU A 143 37.46 -9.20 102.75
CA LEU A 143 37.41 -10.17 101.64
C LEU A 143 36.00 -10.33 101.07
N GLU A 144 34.96 -10.24 101.88
CA GLU A 144 33.56 -10.22 101.43
C GLU A 144 33.25 -8.95 100.63
N ALA A 145 33.75 -7.79 101.05
CA ALA A 145 33.62 -6.55 100.30
C ALA A 145 34.38 -6.61 98.95
N GLU A 146 35.60 -7.18 98.93
CA GLU A 146 36.37 -7.42 97.70
C GLU A 146 35.67 -8.42 96.77
N LEU A 147 35.12 -9.51 97.30
CA LEU A 147 34.32 -10.47 96.53
C LEU A 147 33.03 -9.85 95.99
N GLN A 148 32.36 -8.96 96.74
CA GLN A 148 31.21 -8.20 96.24
C GLN A 148 31.63 -7.19 95.16
N HIS A 149 32.80 -6.55 95.28
CA HIS A 149 33.33 -5.66 94.25
C HIS A 149 33.70 -6.43 92.97
N LEU A 150 34.36 -7.59 93.09
CA LEU A 150 34.71 -8.45 91.96
C LEU A 150 33.48 -9.05 91.27
N LYS A 151 32.41 -9.38 92.02
CA LYS A 151 31.11 -9.76 91.45
C LYS A 151 30.51 -8.63 90.61
N LYS A 152 30.42 -7.42 91.16
CA LYS A 152 29.94 -6.23 90.43
C LYS A 152 30.78 -5.90 89.19
N ALA A 153 32.10 -6.06 89.29
CA ALA A 153 33.00 -5.90 88.14
C ALA A 153 32.74 -6.97 87.06
N ALA A 154 32.58 -8.24 87.44
CA ALA A 154 32.24 -9.32 86.51
C ALA A 154 30.84 -9.16 85.89
N GLU A 155 29.87 -8.69 86.66
CA GLU A 155 28.51 -8.32 86.20
C GLU A 155 28.59 -7.21 85.15
N SER A 156 29.30 -6.11 85.44
CA SER A 156 29.50 -5.00 84.48
C SER A 156 30.28 -5.38 83.23
N LEU A 157 31.24 -6.32 83.33
CA LEU A 157 31.93 -6.88 82.16
C LEU A 157 31.04 -7.83 81.35
N GLY A 158 30.09 -8.52 82.00
CA GLY A 158 29.03 -9.27 81.34
C GLY A 158 28.02 -8.35 80.62
N GLU A 159 27.69 -7.21 81.22
CA GLU A 159 26.85 -6.17 80.59
C GLU A 159 27.55 -5.53 79.39
N ALA A 160 28.82 -5.15 79.52
CA ALA A 160 29.62 -4.65 78.41
C ALA A 160 29.76 -5.67 77.26
N ARG A 161 29.87 -6.98 77.56
CA ARG A 161 29.84 -8.03 76.55
C ARG A 161 28.51 -8.09 75.81
N ARG A 162 27.39 -8.12 76.53
CA ARG A 162 26.04 -8.09 75.91
C ARG A 162 25.80 -6.83 75.08
N GLN A 163 26.35 -5.69 75.50
CA GLN A 163 26.31 -4.44 74.73
C GLN A 163 27.15 -4.53 73.43
N ILE A 164 28.33 -5.15 73.48
CA ILE A 164 29.14 -5.42 72.28
C ILE A 164 28.44 -6.41 71.35
N GLU A 165 27.84 -7.48 71.89
CA GLU A 165 27.08 -8.48 71.14
C GLU A 165 25.83 -7.85 70.48
N ALA A 166 25.13 -6.96 71.19
CA ALA A 166 24.03 -6.17 70.63
C ALA A 166 24.51 -5.27 69.48
N LEU A 167 25.55 -4.45 69.70
CA LEU A 167 26.13 -3.58 68.67
C LEU A 167 26.69 -4.36 67.46
N GLN A 168 27.17 -5.59 67.66
CA GLN A 168 27.56 -6.49 66.57
C GLN A 168 26.34 -6.99 65.78
N SER A 169 25.25 -7.35 66.45
CA SER A 169 24.00 -7.75 65.77
C SER A 169 23.36 -6.57 65.02
N GLU A 170 23.36 -5.36 65.61
CA GLU A 170 22.94 -4.12 64.95
C GLU A 170 23.83 -3.82 63.73
N GLY A 171 25.15 -3.97 63.86
CA GLY A 171 26.10 -3.81 62.76
C GLY A 171 25.81 -4.75 61.58
N LEU A 172 25.55 -6.03 61.84
CA LEU A 172 25.18 -7.01 60.82
C LEU A 172 23.84 -6.65 60.13
N VAL A 173 22.83 -6.23 60.89
CA VAL A 173 21.55 -5.77 60.32
C VAL A 173 21.76 -4.54 59.44
N MET A 174 22.60 -3.58 59.84
CA MET A 174 22.94 -2.42 59.02
C MET A 174 23.72 -2.80 57.74
N GLU A 175 24.57 -3.84 57.80
CA GLU A 175 25.24 -4.37 56.60
C GLU A 175 24.26 -5.07 55.64
N GLU A 176 23.30 -5.84 56.16
CA GLU A 176 22.21 -6.42 55.37
C GLU A 176 21.32 -5.35 54.72
N GLU A 177 20.95 -4.30 55.46
CA GLU A 177 20.22 -3.15 54.91
C GLU A 177 21.02 -2.42 53.82
N LEU A 178 22.32 -2.21 54.01
CA LEU A 178 23.18 -1.60 52.99
C LEU A 178 23.28 -2.47 51.74
N CYS A 179 23.33 -3.80 51.86
CA CYS A 179 23.27 -4.72 50.73
C CYS A 179 21.91 -4.69 50.01
N ARG A 180 20.80 -4.61 50.76
CA ARG A 180 19.45 -4.46 50.22
C ARG A 180 19.26 -3.12 49.48
N LEU A 181 19.81 -2.04 50.01
CA LEU A 181 19.76 -0.71 49.38
C LEU A 181 20.67 -0.62 48.14
N ARG A 182 21.83 -1.29 48.13
CA ARG A 182 22.70 -1.38 46.94
C ARG A 182 22.03 -2.13 45.80
N SER A 183 21.49 -3.31 46.06
CA SER A 183 20.76 -4.10 45.04
C SER A 183 19.50 -3.39 44.54
N GLN A 184 18.77 -2.68 45.42
CA GLN A 184 17.66 -1.81 45.01
C GLN A 184 18.13 -0.64 44.12
N ALA A 185 19.25 0.01 44.43
CA ALA A 185 19.83 1.08 43.60
C ALA A 185 20.34 0.55 42.23
N GLU A 186 20.87 -0.67 42.19
CA GLU A 186 21.27 -1.34 40.95
C GLU A 186 20.05 -1.71 40.09
N LEU A 187 18.99 -2.24 40.69
CA LEU A 187 17.71 -2.46 40.01
C LEU A 187 17.15 -1.16 39.41
N HIS A 188 17.17 -0.06 40.15
CA HIS A 188 16.73 1.24 39.64
C HIS A 188 17.62 1.79 38.51
N ARG A 189 18.94 1.55 38.54
CA ARG A 189 19.84 1.86 37.40
C ARG A 189 19.46 1.03 36.17
N MET A 190 19.25 -0.28 36.32
CA MET A 190 18.82 -1.16 35.22
C MET A 190 17.46 -0.74 34.64
N GLN A 191 16.49 -0.42 35.50
CA GLN A 191 15.19 0.14 35.09
C GLN A 191 15.37 1.44 34.29
N THR A 192 16.23 2.36 34.76
CA THR A 192 16.52 3.62 34.05
C THR A 192 17.12 3.35 32.66
N THR A 193 18.06 2.40 32.54
CA THR A 193 18.62 2.04 31.23
C THR A 193 17.60 1.40 30.29
N VAL A 194 16.69 0.55 30.80
CA VAL A 194 15.64 -0.09 30.00
C VAL A 194 14.57 0.93 29.56
N ILE A 195 14.22 1.89 30.42
CA ILE A 195 13.33 2.99 30.05
C ILE A 195 13.97 3.82 28.94
N ALA A 196 15.24 4.20 29.07
CA ALA A 196 15.94 4.98 28.04
C ALA A 196 16.04 4.26 26.68
N THR A 197 16.23 2.93 26.64
CA THR A 197 16.18 2.16 25.38
C THR A 197 14.77 2.12 24.79
N LEU A 198 13.74 1.87 25.60
CA LEU A 198 12.35 1.84 25.14
C LEU A 198 11.85 3.22 24.67
N GLU A 199 12.31 4.31 25.28
CA GLU A 199 12.06 5.68 24.82
C GLU A 199 12.76 5.97 23.48
N GLY A 200 13.98 5.46 23.29
CA GLY A 200 14.72 5.52 22.02
C GLY A 200 14.02 4.76 20.90
N GLU A 201 13.62 3.51 21.16
CA GLU A 201 12.86 2.66 20.23
C GLU A 201 11.50 3.27 19.89
N ARG A 202 10.75 3.74 20.89
CA ARG A 202 9.50 4.48 20.67
C ARG A 202 9.73 5.70 19.78
N ALA A 203 10.77 6.50 20.05
CA ALA A 203 11.08 7.67 19.23
C ALA A 203 11.50 7.30 17.79
N ALA A 204 12.10 6.13 17.56
CA ALA A 204 12.36 5.62 16.20
C ALA A 204 11.02 5.27 15.51
N LEU A 205 10.19 4.43 16.15
CA LEU A 205 8.88 4.03 15.63
C LEU A 205 7.93 5.22 15.39
N GLU A 206 8.00 6.28 16.18
CA GLU A 206 7.23 7.50 15.95
C GLU A 206 7.70 8.26 14.69
N ARG A 207 9.00 8.26 14.38
CA ARG A 207 9.54 8.81 13.12
C ARG A 207 9.12 7.94 11.93
N ASP A 208 9.23 6.62 12.03
CA ASP A 208 8.86 5.70 10.94
C ASP A 208 7.36 5.72 10.64
N ARG A 209 6.52 5.86 11.68
CA ARG A 209 5.08 6.14 11.54
C ARG A 209 4.84 7.43 10.76
N ASP A 210 5.61 8.48 11.02
CA ASP A 210 5.39 9.80 10.42
C ASP A 210 6.01 9.92 9.01
N THR A 211 7.07 9.17 8.69
CA THR A 211 7.51 8.97 7.30
C THR A 211 6.48 8.15 6.51
N LEU A 212 5.95 7.06 7.06
CA LEU A 212 4.87 6.27 6.43
C LEU A 212 3.56 7.07 6.23
N ARG A 213 3.25 8.02 7.12
CA ARG A 213 2.17 8.99 6.90
C ARG A 213 2.49 9.91 5.72
N SER A 214 3.70 10.46 5.64
CA SER A 214 4.10 11.34 4.53
C SER A 214 4.13 10.62 3.17
N THR A 215 4.50 9.34 3.12
CA THR A 215 4.44 8.55 1.88
C THR A 215 3.01 8.19 1.52
N MET A 216 2.13 7.85 2.47
CA MET A 216 0.69 7.71 2.20
C MET A 216 0.07 8.99 1.64
N ASP A 217 0.38 10.16 2.20
CA ASP A 217 -0.16 11.43 1.70
C ASP A 217 0.45 11.83 0.35
N ALA A 218 1.73 11.53 0.11
CA ALA A 218 2.32 11.64 -1.22
C ALA A 218 1.58 10.75 -2.23
N MET A 219 1.34 9.47 -1.93
CA MET A 219 0.58 8.54 -2.78
C MET A 219 -0.87 9.03 -3.01
N ARG A 220 -1.55 9.56 -1.99
CA ARG A 220 -2.88 10.20 -2.15
C ARG A 220 -2.85 11.43 -3.07
N THR A 221 -1.77 12.21 -3.08
CA THR A 221 -1.61 13.31 -4.06
C THR A 221 -1.24 12.83 -5.46
N ALA A 222 -0.51 11.71 -5.57
CA ALA A 222 -0.24 11.07 -6.85
C ALA A 222 -1.51 10.47 -7.47
N GLN A 223 -2.34 9.80 -6.67
CA GLN A 223 -3.64 9.27 -7.09
C GLN A 223 -4.55 10.39 -7.62
N ARG A 224 -4.73 11.49 -6.87
CA ARG A 224 -5.52 12.66 -7.34
C ARG A 224 -5.01 13.26 -8.66
N LYS A 225 -3.70 13.18 -8.93
CA LYS A 225 -3.12 13.58 -10.22
C LYS A 225 -3.40 12.55 -11.32
N GLY A 226 -3.41 11.25 -10.98
CA GLY A 226 -3.90 10.18 -11.84
C GLY A 226 -5.36 10.41 -12.24
N ASP A 227 -6.26 10.55 -11.26
CA ASP A 227 -7.69 10.85 -11.47
C ASP A 227 -7.88 12.08 -12.39
N GLN A 228 -7.09 13.15 -12.15
CA GLN A 228 -7.11 14.36 -12.97
C GLN A 228 -6.60 14.11 -14.41
N LEU A 229 -5.53 13.32 -14.59
CA LEU A 229 -5.01 12.98 -15.90
C LEU A 229 -5.98 12.08 -16.67
N GLU A 230 -6.62 11.11 -16.02
CA GLU A 230 -7.66 10.27 -16.62
C GLU A 230 -8.83 11.11 -17.13
N LEU A 231 -9.29 12.10 -16.38
CA LEU A 231 -10.29 13.07 -16.85
C LEU A 231 -9.81 13.84 -18.08
N THR A 232 -8.55 14.30 -18.12
CA THR A 232 -8.01 14.98 -19.33
C THR A 232 -7.88 14.05 -20.54
N VAL A 233 -7.57 12.76 -20.32
CA VAL A 233 -7.55 11.75 -21.39
C VAL A 233 -8.96 11.46 -21.89
N GLN A 234 -9.97 11.44 -21.02
CA GLN A 234 -11.38 11.30 -21.41
C GLN A 234 -11.86 12.51 -22.24
N THR A 235 -11.53 13.74 -21.84
CA THR A 235 -11.88 14.93 -22.65
C THR A 235 -11.18 14.92 -24.00
N LEU A 236 -9.87 14.62 -24.05
CA LEU A 236 -9.12 14.54 -25.31
C LEU A 236 -9.63 13.42 -26.23
N ARG A 237 -10.09 12.28 -25.69
CA ARG A 237 -10.78 11.23 -26.48
C ARG A 237 -12.08 11.76 -27.09
N SER A 238 -12.92 12.44 -26.32
CA SER A 238 -14.17 13.01 -26.84
C SER A 238 -13.94 14.12 -27.88
N GLU A 239 -12.86 14.90 -27.76
CA GLU A 239 -12.44 15.86 -28.76
C GLU A 239 -11.91 15.18 -30.03
N LEU A 240 -11.13 14.11 -29.90
CA LEU A 240 -10.65 13.31 -31.02
C LEU A 240 -11.82 12.66 -31.78
N GLU A 241 -12.80 12.07 -31.10
CA GLU A 241 -14.03 11.55 -31.71
C GLU A 241 -14.82 12.65 -32.44
N ARG A 242 -14.94 13.84 -31.83
CA ARG A 242 -15.61 14.99 -32.44
C ARG A 242 -14.86 15.48 -33.69
N GLN A 243 -13.53 15.49 -33.66
CA GLN A 243 -12.69 15.81 -34.83
C GLN A 243 -12.83 14.73 -35.92
N GLY A 244 -12.83 13.45 -35.56
CA GLY A 244 -13.05 12.32 -36.48
C GLY A 244 -14.39 12.45 -37.21
N ARG A 245 -15.49 12.62 -36.48
CA ARG A 245 -16.83 12.89 -37.06
C ARG A 245 -16.83 14.14 -37.95
N SER A 246 -16.13 15.21 -37.54
CA SER A 246 -16.01 16.42 -38.35
C SER A 246 -15.28 16.17 -39.67
N LEU A 247 -14.16 15.45 -39.65
CA LEU A 247 -13.37 15.07 -40.82
C LEU A 247 -14.14 14.10 -41.73
N GLU A 248 -14.88 13.15 -41.17
CA GLU A 248 -15.80 12.30 -41.96
C GLU A 248 -16.86 13.13 -42.70
N THR A 249 -17.43 14.18 -42.09
CA THR A 249 -18.34 15.08 -42.82
C THR A 249 -17.64 16.02 -43.80
N SER A 250 -16.36 16.32 -43.62
CA SER A 250 -15.57 17.05 -44.64
C SER A 250 -15.36 16.14 -45.85
N ARG A 251 -14.85 14.93 -45.60
CA ARG A 251 -14.61 13.91 -46.62
C ARG A 251 -15.87 13.54 -47.41
N ARG A 252 -17.04 13.40 -46.78
CA ARG A 252 -18.30 13.16 -47.51
C ARG A 252 -18.65 14.31 -48.44
N ARG A 253 -18.49 15.57 -48.01
CA ARG A 253 -18.65 16.76 -48.87
C ARG A 253 -17.61 16.82 -49.99
N GLU A 254 -16.38 16.37 -49.73
CA GLU A 254 -15.35 16.25 -50.77
C GLU A 254 -15.73 15.18 -51.80
N GLU A 255 -16.21 14.01 -51.36
CA GLU A 255 -16.72 12.93 -52.22
C GLU A 255 -17.98 13.35 -53.02
N GLU A 256 -18.87 14.14 -52.41
CA GLU A 256 -20.05 14.78 -53.03
C GLU A 256 -19.62 15.80 -54.10
N LEU A 257 -18.73 16.75 -53.77
CA LEU A 257 -18.20 17.77 -54.70
C LEU A 257 -17.39 17.15 -55.85
N GLU A 258 -16.68 16.06 -55.63
CA GLU A 258 -16.03 15.31 -56.72
C GLU A 258 -17.07 14.62 -57.63
N ALA A 259 -18.24 14.22 -57.11
CA ALA A 259 -19.31 13.68 -57.94
C ALA A 259 -19.96 14.78 -58.80
N GLU A 260 -20.31 15.91 -58.19
CA GLU A 260 -20.79 17.11 -58.91
C GLU A 260 -19.80 17.54 -60.02
N LEU A 261 -18.49 17.54 -59.73
CA LEU A 261 -17.45 17.86 -60.71
C LEU A 261 -17.40 16.83 -61.86
N ARG A 262 -17.55 15.53 -61.56
CA ARG A 262 -17.61 14.47 -62.60
C ARG A 262 -18.82 14.68 -63.50
N GLU A 263 -20.00 14.93 -62.93
CA GLU A 263 -21.22 15.19 -63.68
C GLU A 263 -21.08 16.45 -64.55
N ALA A 264 -20.61 17.56 -63.99
CA ALA A 264 -20.34 18.79 -64.74
C ALA A 264 -19.31 18.58 -65.89
N THR A 265 -18.30 17.71 -65.74
CA THR A 265 -17.40 17.38 -66.85
C THR A 265 -18.04 16.49 -67.93
N LEU A 266 -19.02 15.65 -67.58
CA LEU A 266 -19.79 14.87 -68.54
C LEU A 266 -20.78 15.76 -69.30
N GLU A 267 -21.43 16.70 -68.62
CA GLU A 267 -22.27 17.73 -69.23
C GLU A 267 -21.46 18.60 -70.19
N ALA A 268 -20.31 19.14 -69.75
CA ALA A 268 -19.42 19.93 -70.60
C ALA A 268 -18.95 19.14 -71.84
N GLN A 269 -18.67 17.84 -71.72
CA GLN A 269 -18.37 16.97 -72.86
C GLN A 269 -19.59 16.75 -73.78
N SER A 270 -20.80 16.63 -73.23
CA SER A 270 -22.02 16.47 -74.04
C SER A 270 -22.33 17.75 -74.84
N LEU A 271 -22.19 18.92 -74.21
CA LEU A 271 -22.35 20.23 -74.82
C LEU A 271 -21.27 20.51 -75.87
N ALA A 272 -20.02 20.08 -75.63
CA ALA A 272 -18.96 20.15 -76.63
C ALA A 272 -19.29 19.29 -77.88
N ARG A 273 -19.76 18.06 -77.68
CA ARG A 273 -20.20 17.18 -78.80
C ARG A 273 -21.38 17.78 -79.55
N ALA A 274 -22.37 18.35 -78.85
CA ALA A 274 -23.52 19.01 -79.46
C ALA A 274 -23.11 20.27 -80.26
N ARG A 275 -22.18 21.08 -79.74
CA ARG A 275 -21.58 22.21 -80.46
C ARG A 275 -20.87 21.73 -81.74
N ASP A 276 -20.08 20.67 -81.65
CA ASP A 276 -19.29 20.19 -82.78
C ASP A 276 -20.17 19.52 -83.85
N GLN A 277 -21.26 18.88 -83.46
CA GLN A 277 -22.34 18.46 -84.36
C GLN A 277 -23.00 19.66 -85.05
N ALA A 278 -23.38 20.70 -84.30
CA ALA A 278 -23.97 21.92 -84.86
C ALA A 278 -23.02 22.63 -85.83
N LEU A 279 -21.70 22.62 -85.58
CA LEU A 279 -20.69 23.18 -86.49
C LEU A 279 -20.55 22.37 -87.79
N LEU A 280 -20.71 21.05 -87.74
CA LEU A 280 -20.78 20.21 -88.93
C LEU A 280 -22.08 20.46 -89.72
N GLU A 281 -23.20 20.67 -89.02
CA GLU A 281 -24.48 21.05 -89.65
C GLU A 281 -24.42 22.43 -90.29
N THR A 282 -23.83 23.45 -89.65
CA THR A 282 -23.64 24.77 -90.29
C THR A 282 -22.71 24.66 -91.50
N SER A 283 -21.61 23.92 -91.39
CA SER A 283 -20.68 23.70 -92.51
C SER A 283 -21.37 23.02 -93.71
N ARG A 284 -22.26 22.06 -93.44
CA ARG A 284 -23.09 21.40 -94.46
C ARG A 284 -24.10 22.35 -95.08
N LEU A 285 -24.83 23.13 -94.28
CA LEU A 285 -25.80 24.11 -94.75
C LEU A 285 -25.13 25.24 -95.55
N GLU A 286 -23.88 25.58 -95.24
CA GLU A 286 -23.07 26.51 -96.04
C GLU A 286 -22.69 25.91 -97.40
N GLN A 287 -22.32 24.63 -97.48
CA GLN A 287 -22.09 23.93 -98.75
C GLN A 287 -23.38 23.83 -99.60
N GLU A 288 -24.51 23.46 -98.99
CA GLU A 288 -25.81 23.40 -99.67
C GLU A 288 -26.23 24.80 -100.20
N LYS A 289 -25.97 25.86 -99.43
CA LYS A 289 -26.14 27.27 -99.84
C LYS A 289 -25.21 27.67 -100.98
N GLU A 290 -23.93 27.27 -100.97
CA GLU A 290 -22.98 27.53 -102.06
C GLU A 290 -23.41 26.84 -103.37
N VAL A 291 -23.88 25.58 -103.27
CA VAL A 291 -24.46 24.86 -104.42
C VAL A 291 -25.65 25.64 -104.98
N CYS A 292 -26.64 25.99 -104.15
CA CYS A 292 -27.81 26.77 -104.57
C CYS A 292 -27.43 28.15 -105.15
N GLN A 293 -26.39 28.80 -104.63
CA GLN A 293 -25.87 30.05 -105.21
C GLN A 293 -25.24 29.82 -106.58
N SER A 294 -24.50 28.73 -106.77
CA SER A 294 -23.90 28.36 -108.05
C SER A 294 -24.97 28.03 -109.11
N GLU A 295 -26.07 27.38 -108.71
CA GLU A 295 -27.24 27.10 -109.55
C GLU A 295 -27.95 28.39 -109.95
N LEU A 296 -28.21 29.29 -109.00
CA LEU A 296 -28.80 30.61 -109.28
C LEU A 296 -27.92 31.43 -110.23
N ASP A 297 -26.59 31.41 -110.07
CA ASP A 297 -25.68 32.07 -111.01
C ASP A 297 -25.56 31.35 -112.35
N GLY A 298 -25.78 30.03 -112.40
CA GLY A 298 -26.05 29.26 -113.62
C GLY A 298 -27.29 29.78 -114.34
N GLN A 299 -28.44 29.80 -113.67
CA GLN A 299 -29.70 30.33 -114.20
C GLN A 299 -29.58 31.81 -114.64
N ARG A 300 -28.81 32.64 -113.93
CA ARG A 300 -28.50 34.04 -114.33
C ARG A 300 -27.57 34.14 -115.55
N LYS A 301 -26.71 33.15 -115.80
CA LYS A 301 -25.87 33.07 -117.02
C LYS A 301 -26.71 32.60 -118.20
N GLU A 302 -27.51 31.55 -118.02
CA GLU A 302 -28.47 31.07 -119.01
C GLU A 302 -29.52 32.14 -119.35
N GLY A 303 -30.06 32.84 -118.35
CA GLY A 303 -31.00 33.94 -118.54
C GLY A 303 -30.41 35.03 -119.43
N ARG A 304 -29.17 35.46 -119.14
CA ARG A 304 -28.42 36.41 -119.99
C ARG A 304 -28.07 35.84 -121.38
N GLN A 305 -28.00 34.51 -121.55
CA GLN A 305 -27.89 33.90 -122.88
C GLN A 305 -29.23 33.92 -123.64
N ARG A 306 -30.32 33.51 -122.99
CA ARG A 306 -31.70 33.57 -123.52
C ARG A 306 -32.08 35.01 -123.88
N GLU A 307 -31.64 36.01 -123.11
CA GLU A 307 -31.78 37.44 -123.44
C GLU A 307 -31.00 37.85 -124.68
N ARG A 308 -29.75 37.38 -124.87
CA ARG A 308 -28.96 37.64 -126.08
C ARG A 308 -29.56 36.96 -127.31
N GLU A 309 -30.08 35.76 -127.15
CA GLU A 309 -30.78 35.02 -128.21
C GLU A 309 -32.10 35.69 -128.55
N ALA A 310 -32.89 36.12 -127.56
CA ALA A 310 -34.08 36.94 -127.76
C ALA A 310 -33.75 38.31 -128.39
N ALA A 311 -32.61 38.93 -128.07
CA ALA A 311 -32.15 40.17 -128.70
C ALA A 311 -31.75 39.95 -130.17
N ARG A 312 -31.06 38.83 -130.49
CA ARG A 312 -30.80 38.44 -131.89
C ARG A 312 -32.09 38.17 -132.66
N LEU A 313 -33.05 37.47 -132.05
CA LEU A 313 -34.36 37.21 -132.64
C LEU A 313 -35.17 38.50 -132.83
N ARG A 314 -35.11 39.45 -131.88
CA ARG A 314 -35.66 40.81 -132.06
C ARG A 314 -34.98 41.56 -133.19
N GLN A 315 -33.65 41.54 -133.29
CA GLN A 315 -32.93 42.18 -134.39
C GLN A 315 -33.23 41.52 -135.76
N GLN A 316 -33.49 40.21 -135.79
CA GLN A 316 -33.98 39.50 -136.97
C GLN A 316 -35.44 39.89 -137.31
N LEU A 317 -36.30 40.07 -136.31
CA LEU A 317 -37.66 40.60 -136.49
C LEU A 317 -37.65 42.06 -136.95
N GLU A 318 -36.79 42.91 -136.40
CA GLU A 318 -36.61 44.32 -136.77
C GLU A 318 -36.05 44.45 -138.20
N SER A 319 -35.05 43.65 -138.57
CA SER A 319 -34.52 43.66 -139.94
C SER A 319 -35.49 43.05 -140.97
N THR A 320 -36.27 42.02 -140.60
CA THR A 320 -37.33 41.50 -141.49
C THR A 320 -38.54 42.43 -141.56
N THR A 321 -38.92 43.12 -140.48
CA THR A 321 -39.96 44.16 -140.53
C THR A 321 -39.49 45.37 -141.33
N LEU A 322 -38.24 45.84 -141.20
CA LEU A 322 -37.69 46.89 -142.07
C LEU A 322 -37.61 46.45 -143.55
N ALA A 323 -37.31 45.18 -143.84
CA ALA A 323 -37.37 44.63 -145.20
C ALA A 323 -38.82 44.53 -145.73
N LEU A 324 -39.77 44.17 -144.86
CA LEU A 324 -41.21 44.18 -145.14
C LEU A 324 -41.78 45.60 -145.27
N GLU A 325 -41.24 46.58 -144.56
CA GLU A 325 -41.57 47.99 -144.70
C GLU A 325 -40.99 48.55 -146.00
N HIS A 326 -39.75 48.25 -146.35
CA HIS A 326 -39.15 48.65 -147.62
C HIS A 326 -39.78 47.93 -148.83
N SER A 327 -40.33 46.72 -148.66
CA SER A 327 -41.19 46.11 -149.69
C SER A 327 -42.61 46.67 -149.70
N ASN A 328 -43.21 47.03 -148.55
CA ASN A 328 -44.47 47.76 -148.49
C ASN A 328 -44.36 49.19 -149.05
N GLN A 329 -43.23 49.87 -148.88
CA GLN A 329 -42.95 51.18 -149.46
C GLN A 329 -42.80 51.08 -150.97
N ARG A 330 -42.12 50.03 -151.48
CA ARG A 330 -42.10 49.73 -152.93
C ARG A 330 -43.47 49.32 -153.45
N ALA A 331 -44.25 48.54 -152.70
CA ALA A 331 -45.64 48.22 -153.05
C ALA A 331 -46.52 49.47 -153.08
N ARG A 332 -46.36 50.41 -152.13
CA ARG A 332 -47.03 51.71 -152.11
C ARG A 332 -46.56 52.67 -153.22
N ALA A 333 -45.30 52.59 -153.63
CA ALA A 333 -44.80 53.33 -154.79
C ALA A 333 -45.41 52.79 -156.10
N LEU A 334 -45.50 51.47 -156.25
CA LEU A 334 -46.23 50.83 -157.35
C LEU A 334 -47.73 51.17 -157.30
N ASP A 335 -48.36 51.13 -156.13
CA ASP A 335 -49.75 51.56 -155.92
C ASP A 335 -49.97 53.05 -156.27
N ALA A 336 -48.95 53.90 -156.10
CA ALA A 336 -48.97 55.31 -156.47
C ALA A 336 -48.82 55.52 -157.99
N GLU A 337 -47.98 54.73 -158.67
CA GLU A 337 -47.94 54.69 -160.14
C GLU A 337 -49.26 54.14 -160.73
N HIS A 338 -49.95 53.26 -160.01
CA HIS A 338 -51.18 52.58 -160.47
C HIS A 338 -52.51 53.30 -160.17
N ARG A 339 -52.53 54.52 -159.61
CA ARG A 339 -53.80 55.16 -159.17
C ARG A 339 -54.09 56.57 -159.70
N TYR A 340 -54.42 56.62 -160.99
CA TYR A 340 -55.41 57.57 -161.50
C TYR A 340 -56.86 57.06 -161.25
N THR A 341 -57.30 56.93 -159.99
CA THR A 341 -58.73 56.83 -159.62
C THR A 341 -58.96 57.06 -158.11
N PRO A 342 -59.99 57.81 -157.67
CA PRO A 342 -60.24 58.15 -156.26
C PRO A 342 -61.38 57.34 -155.58
N SER A 343 -61.59 57.62 -154.28
CA SER A 343 -62.71 57.22 -153.40
C SER A 343 -62.67 55.79 -152.84
N TYR A 344 -63.01 55.51 -151.57
CA TYR A 344 -63.56 56.33 -150.46
C TYR A 344 -62.78 56.13 -149.14
N CYS A 345 -63.06 56.94 -148.09
CA CYS A 345 -62.39 56.90 -146.79
C CYS A 345 -63.36 56.68 -145.61
N VAL A 346 -62.94 55.92 -144.58
CA VAL A 346 -63.31 56.05 -143.14
C VAL A 346 -62.26 55.31 -142.25
N PRO A 347 -62.12 55.58 -140.93
CA PRO A 347 -60.80 55.54 -140.28
C PRO A 347 -60.62 54.69 -138.99
N SER A 348 -59.34 54.46 -138.66
CA SER A 348 -58.66 54.36 -137.33
C SER A 348 -59.37 53.78 -136.09
N PHE A 349 -58.71 52.82 -135.41
CA PHE A 349 -58.87 52.51 -133.98
C PHE A 349 -57.54 51.98 -133.35
N TYR A 350 -57.44 51.96 -132.01
CA TYR A 350 -56.19 51.79 -131.24
C TYR A 350 -56.02 50.41 -130.53
N PHE A 351 -54.76 50.16 -130.11
CA PHE A 351 -54.24 49.13 -129.19
C PHE A 351 -54.83 49.22 -127.73
N PRO A 352 -54.52 48.32 -126.75
CA PRO A 352 -54.45 46.84 -126.76
C PRO A 352 -54.89 46.14 -125.42
N HIS A 353 -54.60 44.82 -125.31
CA HIS A 353 -54.12 44.10 -124.09
C HIS A 353 -55.08 43.38 -123.09
N ILE A 354 -54.48 42.32 -122.49
CA ILE A 354 -54.84 41.53 -121.28
C ILE A 354 -55.92 40.44 -121.43
N THR A 355 -55.45 39.19 -121.38
CA THR A 355 -56.23 37.98 -121.08
C THR A 355 -55.50 37.19 -120.01
N ILE A 356 -56.12 36.87 -118.88
CA ILE A 356 -55.55 36.14 -117.74
C ILE A 356 -56.61 35.17 -117.17
N GLN A 357 -56.16 34.09 -116.50
CA GLN A 357 -56.92 33.02 -115.83
C GLN A 357 -57.63 32.03 -116.79
N HIS A 358 -57.29 30.73 -116.78
CA HIS A 358 -57.41 29.67 -115.74
C HIS A 358 -58.81 29.03 -115.73
N CYS A 359 -59.02 27.73 -115.46
CA CYS A 359 -58.14 26.57 -115.20
C CYS A 359 -58.85 25.33 -115.86
N VAL A 360 -58.33 24.10 -115.99
CA VAL A 360 -57.72 23.20 -114.99
C VAL A 360 -56.70 22.22 -115.61
N SER A 361 -56.72 22.01 -116.94
CA SER A 361 -56.07 20.85 -117.60
C SER A 361 -54.53 20.72 -117.54
N PRO A 362 -53.70 21.78 -117.43
CA PRO A 362 -52.24 21.60 -117.47
C PRO A 362 -51.66 20.92 -116.22
N PHE A 363 -52.27 21.11 -115.06
CA PHE A 363 -51.66 20.77 -113.77
C PHE A 363 -51.48 19.26 -113.57
N LEU A 364 -52.45 18.45 -114.04
CA LEU A 364 -52.35 16.99 -114.01
C LEU A 364 -51.27 16.47 -114.97
N SER A 365 -51.09 17.08 -116.14
CA SER A 365 -50.09 16.63 -117.10
C SER A 365 -48.66 16.94 -116.64
N LEU A 366 -48.45 18.10 -115.99
CA LEU A 366 -47.14 18.46 -115.44
C LEU A 366 -46.79 17.56 -114.24
N ALA A 367 -47.70 17.41 -113.27
CA ALA A 367 -47.51 16.54 -112.12
C ALA A 367 -47.21 15.08 -112.54
N HIS A 368 -47.92 14.54 -113.54
CA HIS A 368 -47.69 13.17 -114.01
C HIS A 368 -46.39 13.02 -114.82
N GLN A 369 -45.92 14.08 -115.49
CA GLN A 369 -44.63 14.08 -116.18
C GLN A 369 -43.47 14.21 -115.19
N ASP A 370 -43.59 15.05 -114.16
CA ASP A 370 -42.54 15.27 -113.17
C ASP A 370 -42.42 14.06 -112.23
N LEU A 371 -43.53 13.45 -111.79
CA LEU A 371 -43.48 12.17 -111.08
C LEU A 371 -42.86 11.05 -111.94
N SER A 372 -43.02 11.09 -113.27
CA SER A 372 -42.39 10.14 -114.19
C SER A 372 -40.89 10.40 -114.36
N LYS A 373 -40.44 11.67 -114.38
CA LYS A 373 -39.00 12.03 -114.37
C LYS A 373 -38.36 11.63 -113.06
N GLU A 374 -39.04 11.85 -111.94
CA GLU A 374 -38.54 11.55 -110.60
C GLU A 374 -38.52 10.03 -110.33
N GLN A 375 -39.49 9.27 -110.84
CA GLN A 375 -39.40 7.80 -110.88
C GLN A 375 -38.26 7.31 -111.77
N ALA A 376 -38.04 7.91 -112.95
CA ALA A 376 -36.92 7.54 -113.81
C ALA A 376 -35.57 7.86 -113.16
N HIS A 377 -35.44 9.03 -112.52
CA HIS A 377 -34.22 9.44 -111.82
C HIS A 377 -33.98 8.62 -110.54
N SER A 378 -35.05 8.25 -109.81
CA SER A 378 -34.98 7.29 -108.70
C SER A 378 -34.52 5.90 -109.18
N GLN A 379 -34.96 5.47 -110.36
CA GLN A 379 -34.48 4.23 -110.98
C GLN A 379 -33.00 4.33 -111.40
N GLU A 380 -32.57 5.44 -112.02
CA GLU A 380 -31.16 5.69 -112.32
C GLU A 380 -30.28 5.72 -111.06
N LEU A 381 -30.72 6.42 -110.00
CA LEU A 381 -30.05 6.43 -108.70
C LEU A 381 -30.00 5.02 -108.08
N SER A 382 -31.07 4.22 -108.19
CA SER A 382 -31.06 2.84 -107.71
C SER A 382 -30.10 1.95 -108.50
N ALA A 383 -29.99 2.16 -109.82
CA ALA A 383 -29.06 1.45 -110.69
C ALA A 383 -27.61 1.88 -110.45
N GLU A 384 -27.36 3.17 -110.19
CA GLU A 384 -26.04 3.69 -109.83
C GLU A 384 -25.61 3.23 -108.44
N VAL A 385 -26.52 3.21 -107.46
CA VAL A 385 -26.26 2.60 -106.14
C VAL A 385 -25.94 1.11 -106.30
N GLN A 386 -26.71 0.35 -107.07
CA GLN A 386 -26.38 -1.06 -107.36
C GLN A 386 -25.02 -1.19 -108.08
N ARG A 387 -24.68 -0.30 -109.00
CA ARG A 387 -23.37 -0.25 -109.69
C ARG A 387 -22.24 0.06 -108.71
N LEU A 388 -22.45 0.96 -107.76
CA LEU A 388 -21.48 1.32 -106.71
C LEU A 388 -21.34 0.18 -105.69
N SER A 389 -22.41 -0.47 -105.26
CA SER A 389 -22.35 -1.68 -104.43
C SER A 389 -21.61 -2.83 -105.15
N GLN A 390 -21.85 -3.03 -106.44
CA GLN A 390 -21.10 -4.02 -107.23
C GLN A 390 -19.61 -3.65 -107.39
N LYS A 391 -19.28 -2.35 -107.56
CA LYS A 391 -17.89 -1.87 -107.56
C LYS A 391 -17.23 -2.07 -106.19
N LEU A 392 -17.94 -1.78 -105.11
CA LEU A 392 -17.45 -1.95 -103.74
C LEU A 392 -17.24 -3.42 -103.39
N HIS A 393 -18.16 -4.32 -103.76
CA HIS A 393 -17.96 -5.77 -103.62
C HIS A 393 -16.81 -6.30 -104.49
N LYS A 394 -16.57 -5.73 -105.67
CA LYS A 394 -15.38 -6.06 -106.49
C LYS A 394 -14.10 -5.57 -105.84
N ALA A 395 -14.06 -4.31 -105.39
CA ALA A 395 -12.92 -3.75 -104.66
C ALA A 395 -12.64 -4.50 -103.35
N GLU A 396 -13.66 -4.94 -102.62
CA GLU A 396 -13.51 -5.82 -101.46
C GLU A 396 -12.98 -7.21 -101.83
N ALA A 397 -13.44 -7.81 -102.93
CA ALA A 397 -12.94 -9.09 -103.39
C ALA A 397 -11.46 -8.98 -103.84
N GLU A 398 -11.13 -7.93 -104.59
CA GLU A 398 -9.76 -7.58 -104.98
C GLU A 398 -8.89 -7.33 -103.73
N LEU A 399 -9.39 -6.58 -102.74
CA LEU A 399 -8.70 -6.33 -101.47
C LEU A 399 -8.50 -7.62 -100.64
N LYS A 400 -9.47 -8.54 -100.62
CA LYS A 400 -9.33 -9.88 -100.01
C LYS A 400 -8.35 -10.77 -100.78
N THR A 401 -8.25 -10.66 -102.11
CA THR A 401 -7.22 -11.39 -102.88
C THR A 401 -5.82 -10.79 -102.72
N THR A 402 -5.71 -9.47 -102.56
CA THR A 402 -4.42 -8.82 -102.29
C THR A 402 -3.98 -9.00 -100.83
N SER A 403 -4.89 -9.08 -99.86
CA SER A 403 -4.55 -9.51 -98.49
C SER A 403 -4.07 -10.96 -98.52
N ALA A 404 -4.84 -11.91 -99.08
CA ALA A 404 -4.40 -13.30 -99.17
C ALA A 404 -3.07 -13.49 -99.94
N SER A 405 -2.78 -12.63 -100.93
CA SER A 405 -1.48 -12.60 -101.60
C SER A 405 -0.36 -11.96 -100.77
N LEU A 406 -0.69 -10.98 -99.91
CA LEU A 406 0.23 -10.37 -98.95
C LEU A 406 0.55 -11.36 -97.82
N ASP A 407 -0.46 -12.03 -97.27
CA ASP A 407 -0.35 -13.06 -96.25
C ASP A 407 0.54 -14.21 -96.76
N GLN A 408 0.27 -14.73 -97.97
CA GLN A 408 1.16 -15.69 -98.63
C GLN A 408 2.56 -15.15 -98.93
N SER A 409 2.75 -13.83 -99.05
CA SER A 409 4.08 -13.24 -99.20
C SER A 409 4.81 -13.14 -97.86
N GLN A 410 4.08 -12.88 -96.77
CA GLN A 410 4.58 -12.88 -95.40
C GLN A 410 4.98 -14.31 -94.99
N GLU A 411 4.13 -15.32 -95.22
CA GLU A 411 4.48 -16.74 -95.02
C GLU A 411 5.75 -17.15 -95.80
N LYS A 412 5.91 -16.66 -97.04
CA LYS A 412 7.12 -16.89 -97.84
C LYS A 412 8.34 -16.15 -97.28
N VAL A 413 8.19 -14.91 -96.81
CA VAL A 413 9.26 -14.14 -96.15
C VAL A 413 9.64 -14.74 -94.81
N GLU A 414 8.70 -15.26 -94.02
CA GLU A 414 8.96 -15.97 -92.77
C GLU A 414 9.63 -17.33 -93.03
N SER A 415 9.17 -18.09 -94.03
CA SER A 415 9.83 -19.33 -94.47
C SER A 415 11.25 -19.06 -94.97
N LEU A 416 11.47 -17.98 -95.71
CA LEU A 416 12.80 -17.54 -96.14
C LEU A 416 13.64 -17.04 -94.97
N SER A 417 13.07 -16.35 -93.98
CA SER A 417 13.76 -15.89 -92.77
C SER A 417 14.18 -17.07 -91.89
N GLN A 418 13.32 -18.07 -91.68
CA GLN A 418 13.66 -19.32 -91.02
C GLN A 418 14.70 -20.13 -91.82
N SER A 419 14.66 -20.08 -93.15
CA SER A 419 15.71 -20.67 -94.00
C SER A 419 17.03 -19.91 -93.88
N LEU A 420 16.98 -18.58 -93.77
CA LEU A 420 18.15 -17.72 -93.60
C LEU A 420 18.80 -18.00 -92.24
N GLN A 421 18.03 -18.00 -91.14
CA GLN A 421 18.52 -18.38 -89.81
C GLN A 421 19.14 -19.79 -89.80
N LYS A 422 18.55 -20.77 -90.50
CA LYS A 422 19.14 -22.10 -90.66
C LYS A 422 20.47 -22.03 -91.42
N SER A 423 20.55 -21.26 -92.51
CA SER A 423 21.80 -21.05 -93.27
C SER A 423 22.87 -20.27 -92.49
N GLU A 424 22.49 -19.30 -91.66
CA GLU A 424 23.40 -18.57 -90.78
C GLU A 424 23.91 -19.45 -89.63
N SER A 425 23.07 -20.33 -89.07
CA SER A 425 23.50 -21.31 -88.09
C SER A 425 24.51 -22.32 -88.66
N LEU A 426 24.35 -22.70 -89.95
CA LEU A 426 25.33 -23.49 -90.69
C LEU A 426 26.62 -22.70 -90.95
N LEU A 427 26.52 -21.44 -91.41
CA LEU A 427 27.69 -20.58 -91.65
C LEU A 427 28.48 -20.23 -90.36
N GLN A 428 27.83 -20.17 -89.19
CA GLN A 428 28.51 -20.03 -87.91
C GLN A 428 29.24 -21.31 -87.47
N LEU A 429 28.74 -22.48 -87.86
CA LEU A 429 29.43 -23.77 -87.70
C LEU A 429 30.60 -23.91 -88.69
N GLU A 430 30.41 -23.49 -89.94
CA GLU A 430 31.40 -23.60 -91.02
C GLU A 430 32.57 -22.62 -90.85
N LYS A 431 32.31 -21.42 -90.31
CA LYS A 431 33.35 -20.47 -89.84
C LYS A 431 34.21 -20.99 -88.69
N ARG A 432 33.86 -22.12 -88.05
CA ARG A 432 34.73 -22.84 -87.08
C ARG A 432 35.52 -23.99 -87.72
N ARG A 433 35.42 -24.20 -89.03
CA ARG A 433 36.10 -25.29 -89.75
C ARG A 433 37.00 -24.83 -90.91
N GLY A 434 36.69 -23.69 -91.53
CA GLY A 434 37.46 -23.12 -92.66
C GLY A 434 38.62 -22.20 -92.26
N SER A 435 39.54 -22.64 -91.38
CA SER A 435 40.72 -21.85 -90.96
C SER A 435 42.06 -22.54 -91.28
N ALA A 436 42.08 -23.36 -92.33
CA ALA A 436 43.26 -23.98 -92.93
C ALA A 436 42.96 -24.25 -94.42
N GLU A 437 44.01 -24.27 -95.26
CA GLU A 437 43.98 -24.30 -96.73
C GLU A 437 43.45 -23.00 -97.39
N ALA A 438 44.03 -22.48 -98.49
CA ALA A 438 45.40 -22.62 -99.03
C ALA A 438 45.68 -21.47 -100.02
N ASP A 439 46.93 -21.00 -100.12
CA ASP A 439 47.37 -20.08 -101.19
C ASP A 439 47.59 -20.82 -102.53
N ALA A 440 46.80 -20.50 -103.57
CA ALA A 440 46.95 -21.09 -104.90
C ALA A 440 46.42 -20.19 -106.06
N THR A 441 47.26 -19.24 -106.50
CA THR A 441 47.44 -18.76 -107.89
C THR A 441 46.33 -19.00 -108.95
N SER A 442 45.73 -17.92 -109.53
CA SER A 442 45.95 -17.51 -110.95
C SER A 442 44.91 -16.52 -111.56
N ASN A 443 45.42 -15.56 -112.33
CA ASN A 443 44.87 -14.84 -113.51
C ASN A 443 43.37 -14.51 -113.68
N SER A 444 43.05 -13.22 -113.50
CA SER A 444 42.77 -12.20 -114.54
C SER A 444 42.10 -12.54 -115.91
N ASN A 445 41.37 -11.53 -116.42
CA ASN A 445 40.97 -11.24 -117.82
C ASN A 445 39.88 -12.15 -118.45
N SER A 446 39.04 -11.70 -119.40
CA SER A 446 38.70 -10.35 -119.94
C SER A 446 37.46 -10.45 -120.86
N ASP A 447 36.84 -9.33 -121.25
CA ASP A 447 35.79 -9.29 -122.29
C ASP A 447 36.24 -9.88 -123.63
N SER A 448 35.49 -10.87 -124.14
CA SER A 448 35.61 -11.49 -125.49
C SER A 448 34.56 -12.60 -125.66
N SER A 449 34.10 -13.00 -126.86
CA SER A 449 34.16 -12.43 -128.22
C SER A 449 33.28 -13.30 -129.15
N ASN A 450 33.26 -12.96 -130.45
CA ASN A 450 33.04 -13.85 -131.61
C ASN A 450 31.61 -14.08 -132.12
N GLN A 451 31.37 -13.61 -133.35
CA GLN A 451 31.39 -14.55 -134.47
C GLN A 451 31.90 -13.91 -135.78
N THR A 452 32.52 -14.76 -136.60
CA THR A 452 33.14 -14.51 -137.93
C THR A 452 32.16 -15.04 -139.03
N PRO A 453 32.44 -15.11 -140.37
CA PRO A 453 33.75 -15.03 -141.04
C PRO A 453 33.83 -14.46 -142.49
N ALA A 454 35.07 -14.52 -143.02
CA ALA A 454 35.45 -14.91 -144.39
C ALA A 454 35.12 -14.03 -145.64
N CYS A 455 36.22 -13.53 -146.23
CA CYS A 455 36.65 -13.78 -147.62
C CYS A 455 36.06 -12.99 -148.83
N GLN A 456 37.01 -12.36 -149.56
CA GLN A 456 37.15 -12.37 -151.04
C GLN A 456 36.14 -11.53 -151.87
N THR A 457 36.46 -10.90 -153.01
CA THR A 457 37.73 -10.77 -153.79
C THR A 457 37.66 -9.60 -154.77
N HIS A 458 38.79 -8.90 -155.00
CA HIS A 458 39.13 -8.13 -156.23
C HIS A 458 38.11 -7.01 -156.66
N THR A 459 38.30 -6.19 -157.71
CA THR A 459 39.21 -6.21 -158.87
C THR A 459 39.39 -4.78 -159.43
N LEU A 460 40.60 -4.45 -159.95
CA LEU A 460 40.87 -3.38 -160.95
C LEU A 460 40.67 -1.89 -160.47
N GLU A 461 41.33 -0.86 -161.03
CA GLU A 461 42.37 -0.80 -162.07
C GLU A 461 43.32 0.42 -161.90
N THR A 462 44.55 0.27 -162.44
CA THR A 462 45.49 1.22 -163.11
C THR A 462 45.33 2.76 -163.01
N SER A 463 46.39 3.59 -163.15
CA SER A 463 47.85 3.38 -163.27
C SER A 463 48.67 4.69 -163.12
N HIS A 464 50.00 4.52 -163.08
CA HIS A 464 51.11 5.36 -163.60
C HIS A 464 50.74 6.32 -164.80
N ARG A 465 51.58 7.28 -165.25
CA ARG A 465 53.05 7.34 -165.30
C ARG A 465 53.57 8.77 -165.63
N ASP A 466 54.50 9.30 -164.83
CA ASP A 466 55.93 9.59 -165.13
C ASP A 466 56.37 10.21 -166.50
N GLN A 467 57.36 11.14 -166.43
CA GLN A 467 58.30 11.63 -167.47
C GLN A 467 57.87 12.55 -168.65
N SER A 468 58.69 13.61 -168.87
CA SER A 468 59.49 14.01 -170.07
C SER A 468 59.03 13.68 -171.52
N PRO A 469 59.48 14.43 -172.58
CA PRO A 469 60.85 14.96 -172.72
C PRO A 469 61.07 16.32 -173.47
N GLU A 470 62.34 16.76 -173.45
CA GLU A 470 63.17 17.39 -174.53
C GLU A 470 62.56 18.40 -175.53
N ALA A 471 63.02 19.67 -175.58
CA ALA A 471 64.22 20.20 -176.30
C ALA A 471 64.02 20.43 -177.83
N GLY A 472 64.68 21.37 -178.52
CA GLY A 472 65.62 22.43 -178.11
C GLY A 472 66.56 22.85 -179.27
N LYS A 473 67.23 24.02 -179.17
CA LYS A 473 68.21 24.61 -180.15
C LYS A 473 67.55 25.11 -181.48
N GLY A 474 68.05 26.11 -182.21
CA GLY A 474 69.08 27.13 -181.94
C GLY A 474 70.08 27.35 -183.12
N ARG A 475 70.38 28.63 -183.47
CA ARG A 475 71.47 29.10 -184.39
C ARG A 475 71.32 28.70 -185.89
N ASP A 476 72.00 29.28 -186.89
CA ASP A 476 72.72 30.56 -187.08
C ASP A 476 72.90 30.91 -188.59
N LEU A 477 72.98 32.21 -188.91
CA LEU A 477 73.84 32.91 -189.91
C LEU A 477 74.07 32.43 -191.39
N SER A 478 73.64 33.31 -192.32
CA SER A 478 74.45 34.00 -193.39
C SER A 478 74.91 33.37 -194.74
N ALA A 479 74.45 34.03 -195.82
CA ALA A 479 75.26 34.68 -196.90
C ALA A 479 75.83 33.93 -198.15
N ILE A 480 76.31 34.77 -199.10
CA ILE A 480 77.22 34.57 -200.27
C ILE A 480 76.59 34.53 -201.69
N HIS A 481 77.38 35.03 -202.67
CA HIS A 481 77.15 35.27 -204.12
C HIS A 481 77.50 33.98 -204.95
N ASP A 482 77.70 33.87 -206.28
CA ASP A 482 78.19 34.78 -207.35
C ASP A 482 78.08 34.14 -208.78
N HIS A 483 78.57 34.83 -209.83
CA HIS A 483 79.24 34.36 -211.08
C HIS A 483 78.52 33.98 -212.42
N ALA A 484 78.81 34.80 -213.46
CA ALA A 484 79.46 34.50 -214.78
C ALA A 484 78.84 33.48 -215.81
N PRO A 485 79.29 33.40 -217.10
CA PRO A 485 80.25 34.22 -217.88
C PRO A 485 79.69 34.75 -219.26
N GLY A 486 80.50 35.40 -220.11
CA GLY A 486 80.23 35.51 -221.57
C GLY A 486 80.63 36.83 -222.29
N GLU A 487 81.67 36.78 -223.10
CA GLU A 487 82.45 37.89 -223.71
C GLU A 487 81.75 38.75 -224.81
N SER A 488 82.17 40.03 -224.92
CA SER A 488 82.34 40.93 -226.10
C SER A 488 81.41 40.86 -227.35
N GLU A 489 81.01 41.96 -228.01
CA GLU A 489 81.84 43.12 -228.41
C GLU A 489 81.12 44.51 -228.43
N ARG A 490 81.84 45.54 -227.95
CA ARG A 490 81.86 46.96 -228.42
C ARG A 490 80.59 47.84 -228.37
N GLN A 491 80.32 48.37 -227.18
CA GLN A 491 80.49 49.81 -226.87
C GLN A 491 79.88 50.86 -227.85
N LEU A 492 78.55 50.92 -227.94
CA LEU A 492 77.79 52.20 -228.03
C LEU A 492 76.41 52.09 -227.34
N SER A 493 76.22 51.03 -226.55
CA SER A 493 74.92 50.41 -226.22
C SER A 493 74.47 50.61 -224.77
N GLU A 494 75.27 51.26 -223.93
CA GLU A 494 75.04 51.37 -222.49
C GLU A 494 73.94 52.40 -222.14
N ARG A 495 73.77 53.47 -222.93
CA ARG A 495 73.10 54.72 -222.51
C ARG A 495 71.57 54.82 -222.59
N LEU A 496 70.82 53.73 -222.81
CA LEU A 496 69.35 53.82 -222.93
C LEU A 496 68.56 52.73 -222.17
N ILE A 497 69.17 51.60 -221.84
CA ILE A 497 68.49 50.52 -221.09
C ILE A 497 68.73 50.64 -219.57
N GLU A 498 69.77 51.35 -219.14
CA GLU A 498 70.06 51.61 -217.72
C GLU A 498 68.91 52.37 -217.01
N LEU A 499 68.31 53.35 -217.70
CA LEU A 499 67.23 54.21 -217.18
C LEU A 499 65.94 53.45 -216.82
N GLU A 500 65.63 52.31 -217.45
CA GLU A 500 64.45 51.52 -217.07
C GLU A 500 64.72 50.58 -215.89
N LYS A 501 65.98 50.18 -215.66
CA LYS A 501 66.35 49.32 -214.52
C LYS A 501 66.36 50.08 -213.19
N GLU A 502 66.76 51.36 -213.20
CA GLU A 502 66.68 52.23 -212.01
C GLU A 502 65.24 52.36 -211.49
N LYS A 503 64.25 52.46 -212.40
CA LYS A 503 62.83 52.58 -212.05
C LYS A 503 62.29 51.36 -211.29
N ALA A 504 62.78 50.16 -211.58
CA ALA A 504 62.39 48.95 -210.85
C ALA A 504 62.97 48.91 -209.43
N LEU A 505 64.22 49.37 -209.25
CA LEU A 505 64.90 49.40 -207.94
C LEU A 505 64.26 50.43 -206.98
N ALA A 506 63.77 51.56 -207.50
CA ALA A 506 63.10 52.58 -206.70
C ALA A 506 61.82 52.08 -205.99
N VAL A 507 61.06 51.17 -206.61
CA VAL A 507 59.84 50.61 -206.03
C VAL A 507 60.15 49.69 -204.85
N ALA A 508 61.13 48.79 -205.00
CA ALA A 508 61.53 47.85 -203.95
C ALA A 508 62.03 48.58 -202.67
N ALA A 509 62.66 49.75 -202.82
CA ALA A 509 63.11 50.57 -201.69
C ALA A 509 61.93 51.17 -200.89
N GLN A 510 60.78 51.43 -201.51
CA GLN A 510 59.60 51.99 -200.84
C GLN A 510 58.89 50.94 -199.96
N GLU A 511 58.78 49.70 -200.45
CA GLU A 511 58.18 48.58 -199.71
C GLU A 511 59.01 48.18 -198.47
N ALA A 512 60.34 48.28 -198.58
CA ALA A 512 61.27 48.03 -197.48
C ALA A 512 61.14 49.03 -196.30
N LEU A 513 60.57 50.21 -196.51
CA LEU A 513 60.33 51.19 -195.44
C LEU A 513 58.99 50.96 -194.71
N LEU A 514 57.97 50.48 -195.42
CA LEU A 514 56.64 50.22 -194.83
C LEU A 514 56.65 49.00 -193.89
N SER A 515 57.35 47.92 -194.26
CA SER A 515 57.52 46.74 -193.41
C SER A 515 58.21 47.06 -192.08
N ARG A 516 59.23 47.93 -192.12
CA ARG A 516 59.95 48.43 -190.93
C ARG A 516 59.09 49.32 -190.04
N LEU A 517 58.07 49.99 -190.58
CA LEU A 517 57.08 50.74 -189.79
C LEU A 517 56.15 49.77 -189.04
N SER A 518 55.63 48.74 -189.72
CA SER A 518 54.77 47.70 -189.11
C SER A 518 55.42 47.06 -187.89
N GLN A 519 56.66 46.58 -188.04
CA GLN A 519 57.46 45.98 -186.96
C GLN A 519 57.62 46.89 -185.73
N SER A 520 57.66 48.22 -185.93
CA SER A 520 57.74 49.18 -184.82
C SER A 520 56.40 49.37 -184.09
N GLN A 521 55.27 49.22 -184.79
CA GLN A 521 53.94 49.28 -184.19
C GLN A 521 53.64 47.99 -183.41
N GLU A 522 53.95 46.83 -183.97
CA GLU A 522 53.83 45.52 -183.33
C GLU A 522 54.59 45.46 -181.99
N ALA A 523 55.82 45.98 -181.95
CA ALA A 523 56.60 46.10 -180.71
C ALA A 523 55.96 47.03 -179.66
N CYS A 524 55.26 48.09 -180.10
CA CYS A 524 54.55 49.00 -179.19
C CYS A 524 53.24 48.42 -178.65
N GLU A 525 52.57 47.54 -179.41
CA GLU A 525 51.39 46.81 -178.94
C GLU A 525 51.79 45.84 -177.82
N HIS A 526 52.83 45.03 -178.03
CA HIS A 526 53.27 44.02 -177.07
C HIS A 526 53.69 44.61 -175.71
N LEU A 527 54.31 45.80 -175.69
CA LEU A 527 54.63 46.51 -174.45
C LEU A 527 53.39 46.99 -173.67
N LYS A 528 52.25 47.25 -174.35
CA LYS A 528 50.96 47.53 -173.66
C LYS A 528 50.42 46.26 -173.02
N GLU A 529 50.43 45.13 -173.74
CA GLU A 529 49.96 43.84 -173.22
C GLU A 529 50.69 43.45 -171.93
N GLN A 530 52.01 43.62 -171.90
CA GLN A 530 52.84 43.36 -170.72
C GLN A 530 52.47 44.28 -169.54
N LEU A 531 52.22 45.58 -169.78
CA LEU A 531 51.75 46.51 -168.75
C LEU A 531 50.36 46.16 -168.22
N GLU A 532 49.44 45.69 -169.06
CA GLU A 532 48.14 45.22 -168.60
C GLU A 532 48.22 43.89 -167.84
N ALA A 533 49.09 42.97 -168.24
CA ALA A 533 49.35 41.73 -167.51
C ALA A 533 49.88 42.02 -166.09
N LEU A 534 50.80 42.98 -165.94
CA LEU A 534 51.28 43.44 -164.64
C LEU A 534 50.16 44.08 -163.78
N ARG A 535 49.26 44.86 -164.39
CA ARG A 535 48.08 45.41 -163.67
C ARG A 535 47.13 44.31 -163.19
N ARG A 536 46.82 43.31 -164.03
CA ARG A 536 46.01 42.14 -163.66
C ARG A 536 46.66 41.35 -162.52
N HIS A 537 47.98 41.17 -162.55
CA HIS A 537 48.72 40.48 -161.50
C HIS A 537 48.69 41.26 -160.17
N SER A 538 48.84 42.59 -160.21
CA SER A 538 48.71 43.46 -159.03
C SER A 538 47.32 43.37 -158.37
N LEU A 539 46.25 43.34 -159.18
CA LEU A 539 44.88 43.17 -158.67
C LEU A 539 44.69 41.77 -158.05
N SER A 540 45.18 40.71 -158.71
CA SER A 540 45.14 39.35 -158.15
C SER A 540 45.90 39.22 -156.83
N LEU A 541 47.01 39.94 -156.65
CA LEU A 541 47.75 39.99 -155.39
C LEU A 541 46.98 40.76 -154.30
N GLN A 542 46.32 41.86 -154.67
CA GLN A 542 45.45 42.60 -153.75
C GLN A 542 44.26 41.76 -153.29
N GLU A 543 43.63 41.01 -154.21
CA GLU A 543 42.61 40.02 -153.86
C GLU A 543 43.14 38.93 -152.92
N SER A 544 44.33 38.38 -153.15
CA SER A 544 44.90 37.36 -152.25
C SER A 544 45.17 37.92 -150.84
N CYS A 545 45.62 39.18 -150.74
CA CYS A 545 45.79 39.88 -149.47
C CYS A 545 44.47 40.07 -148.73
N THR A 546 43.40 40.51 -149.41
CA THR A 546 42.07 40.67 -148.77
C THR A 546 41.48 39.33 -148.33
N ARG A 547 41.64 38.25 -149.12
CA ARG A 547 41.23 36.89 -148.73
C ARG A 547 41.96 36.40 -147.48
N LEU A 548 43.29 36.58 -147.42
CA LEU A 548 44.09 36.27 -146.24
C LEU A 548 43.68 37.11 -145.03
N GLN A 549 43.37 38.40 -145.22
CA GLN A 549 42.88 39.26 -144.14
C GLN A 549 41.52 38.80 -143.61
N THR A 550 40.58 38.41 -144.48
CA THR A 550 39.28 37.87 -144.05
C THR A 550 39.42 36.55 -143.29
N LEU A 551 40.26 35.62 -143.75
CA LEU A 551 40.56 34.37 -143.06
C LEU A 551 41.22 34.63 -141.69
N ASN A 552 42.11 35.63 -141.60
CA ASN A 552 42.72 36.01 -140.33
C ASN A 552 41.68 36.58 -139.34
N THR A 553 40.76 37.43 -139.80
CA THR A 553 39.66 37.93 -138.95
C THR A 553 38.68 36.82 -138.54
N GLN A 554 38.43 35.83 -139.39
CA GLN A 554 37.61 34.67 -139.04
C GLN A 554 38.28 33.84 -137.95
N LEU A 555 39.57 33.51 -138.10
CA LEU A 555 40.35 32.81 -137.08
C LEU A 555 40.45 33.59 -135.76
N GLN A 556 40.54 34.92 -135.79
CA GLN A 556 40.50 35.75 -134.58
C GLN A 556 39.12 35.68 -133.88
N VAL A 557 38.02 35.67 -134.63
CA VAL A 557 36.66 35.53 -134.07
C VAL A 557 36.42 34.11 -133.55
N GLU A 558 36.90 33.08 -134.23
CA GLU A 558 36.85 31.70 -133.76
C GLU A 558 37.70 31.51 -132.50
N GLN A 559 38.91 32.08 -132.44
CA GLN A 559 39.76 32.04 -131.26
C GLN A 559 39.14 32.81 -130.09
N ALA A 560 38.52 33.97 -130.33
CA ALA A 560 37.78 34.71 -129.29
C ALA A 560 36.54 33.94 -128.81
N SER A 561 35.82 33.26 -129.72
CA SER A 561 34.67 32.42 -129.38
C SER A 561 35.08 31.18 -128.58
N LEU A 562 36.18 30.51 -128.95
CA LEU A 562 36.74 29.39 -128.21
C LEU A 562 37.25 29.83 -126.83
N ASN A 563 37.98 30.94 -126.73
CA ASN A 563 38.40 31.50 -125.45
C ASN A 563 37.21 31.88 -124.56
N GLY A 564 36.15 32.46 -125.14
CA GLY A 564 34.88 32.72 -124.46
C GLY A 564 34.28 31.43 -123.90
N ARG A 565 34.12 30.40 -124.73
CA ARG A 565 33.61 29.08 -124.32
C ARG A 565 34.49 28.37 -123.28
N CYS A 566 35.82 28.53 -123.35
CA CYS A 566 36.73 28.06 -122.30
C CYS A 566 36.44 28.80 -120.98
N SER A 567 36.42 30.13 -120.98
CA SER A 567 36.12 30.91 -119.76
C SER A 567 34.72 30.64 -119.19
N GLU A 568 33.71 30.38 -120.03
CA GLU A 568 32.40 29.90 -119.61
C GLU A 568 32.48 28.51 -118.97
N SER A 569 33.28 27.60 -119.52
CA SER A 569 33.45 26.25 -118.96
C SER A 569 34.22 26.28 -117.64
N GLU A 570 35.24 27.12 -117.52
CA GLU A 570 36.00 27.37 -116.28
C GLU A 570 35.10 27.99 -115.21
N ALA A 571 34.26 28.97 -115.57
CA ALA A 571 33.28 29.56 -114.66
C ALA A 571 32.22 28.54 -114.21
N ARG A 572 31.76 27.65 -115.10
CA ARG A 572 30.83 26.55 -114.75
C ARG A 572 31.51 25.52 -113.83
N CYS A 573 32.76 25.15 -114.08
CA CYS A 573 33.53 24.28 -113.18
C CYS A 573 33.74 24.93 -111.81
N ALA A 574 34.09 26.22 -111.76
CA ALA A 574 34.25 26.97 -110.51
C ALA A 574 32.92 27.10 -109.73
N ALA A 575 31.79 27.25 -110.43
CA ALA A 575 30.46 27.25 -109.82
C ALA A 575 30.10 25.87 -109.24
N LEU A 576 30.27 24.78 -110.01
CA LEU A 576 30.04 23.41 -109.53
C LEU A 576 30.98 23.02 -108.38
N GLU A 577 32.22 23.52 -108.39
CA GLU A 577 33.14 23.40 -107.25
C GLU A 577 32.65 24.18 -106.01
N ALA A 578 32.09 25.38 -106.20
CA ALA A 578 31.55 26.18 -105.11
C ALA A 578 30.29 25.52 -104.51
N GLU A 579 29.39 25.03 -105.36
CA GLU A 579 28.22 24.22 -104.96
C GLU A 579 28.65 22.96 -104.21
N SER A 580 29.62 22.20 -104.74
CA SER A 580 30.20 21.03 -104.05
C SER A 580 30.77 21.37 -102.67
N LYS A 581 31.45 22.52 -102.53
CA LYS A 581 31.97 23.04 -101.25
C LYS A 581 30.85 23.53 -100.30
N VAL A 582 29.68 23.92 -100.81
CA VAL A 582 28.47 24.21 -100.01
C VAL A 582 27.82 22.91 -99.56
N TRP A 583 27.57 21.95 -100.45
CA TRP A 583 27.03 20.63 -100.10
C TRP A 583 27.90 19.87 -99.10
N ALA A 584 29.23 20.01 -99.18
CA ALA A 584 30.16 19.48 -98.19
C ALA A 584 29.94 20.10 -96.79
N ARG A 585 29.82 21.43 -96.70
CA ARG A 585 29.54 22.14 -95.44
C ARG A 585 28.16 21.81 -94.89
N GLU A 586 27.13 21.76 -95.72
CA GLU A 586 25.77 21.38 -95.29
C GLU A 586 25.75 19.94 -94.76
N ARG A 587 26.52 19.03 -95.38
CA ARG A 587 26.73 17.68 -94.87
C ARG A 587 27.46 17.69 -93.52
N GLU A 588 28.57 18.41 -93.39
CA GLU A 588 29.32 18.57 -92.12
C GLU A 588 28.45 19.18 -91.01
N GLU A 589 27.64 20.19 -91.31
CA GLU A 589 26.67 20.77 -90.38
C GLU A 589 25.56 19.77 -90.01
N SER A 590 25.06 18.97 -90.96
CA SER A 590 24.06 17.94 -90.67
C SER A 590 24.63 16.84 -89.75
N VAL A 591 25.91 16.50 -89.91
CA VAL A 591 26.65 15.59 -89.01
C VAL A 591 26.82 16.26 -87.64
N ALA A 592 27.25 17.51 -87.57
CA ALA A 592 27.39 18.23 -86.30
C ALA A 592 26.05 18.34 -85.52
N ARG A 593 24.94 18.60 -86.22
CA ARG A 593 23.57 18.63 -85.65
C ARG A 593 23.14 17.26 -85.16
N THR A 594 23.35 16.19 -85.94
CA THR A 594 22.99 14.82 -85.52
C THR A 594 23.87 14.30 -84.40
N GLU A 595 25.17 14.61 -84.38
CA GLU A 595 26.04 14.31 -83.24
C GLU A 595 25.68 15.11 -81.97
N ALA A 596 25.23 16.36 -82.09
CA ALA A 596 24.75 17.14 -80.95
C ALA A 596 23.51 16.47 -80.34
N LEU A 597 22.51 16.14 -81.16
CA LEU A 597 21.33 15.37 -80.73
C LEU A 597 21.71 14.02 -80.12
N ARG A 598 22.72 13.33 -80.66
CA ARG A 598 23.26 12.08 -80.12
C ARG A 598 23.87 12.28 -78.73
N ARG A 599 24.66 13.35 -78.51
CA ARG A 599 25.25 13.70 -77.21
C ARG A 599 24.20 14.13 -76.19
N ASP A 600 23.14 14.80 -76.61
CA ASP A 600 22.02 15.17 -75.73
C ASP A 600 21.14 13.96 -75.40
N HIS A 601 20.96 13.03 -76.33
CA HIS A 601 20.35 11.72 -76.02
C HIS A 601 21.19 10.93 -75.01
N GLU A 602 22.52 10.84 -75.18
CA GLU A 602 23.43 10.21 -74.20
C GLU A 602 23.36 10.87 -72.81
N ARG A 603 23.24 12.20 -72.75
CA ARG A 603 23.03 12.94 -71.49
C ARG A 603 21.70 12.59 -70.85
N MET A 604 20.61 12.51 -71.63
CA MET A 604 19.30 12.15 -71.13
C MET A 604 19.23 10.69 -70.65
N THR A 605 19.82 9.73 -71.38
CA THR A 605 19.86 8.34 -70.93
C THR A 605 20.73 8.16 -69.69
N ALA A 606 21.84 8.91 -69.57
CA ALA A 606 22.68 8.89 -68.37
C ALA A 606 22.01 9.58 -67.15
N LEU A 607 21.04 10.48 -67.37
CA LEU A 607 20.19 11.02 -66.31
C LEU A 607 19.07 10.04 -65.93
N GLN A 608 18.43 9.39 -66.90
CA GLN A 608 17.42 8.35 -66.67
C GLN A 608 18.01 7.19 -65.84
N GLN A 609 19.18 6.68 -66.22
CA GLN A 609 19.88 5.62 -65.47
C GLN A 609 20.23 6.02 -64.02
N ARG A 610 20.51 7.29 -63.76
CA ARG A 610 20.72 7.79 -62.38
C ARG A 610 19.42 7.86 -61.61
N GLN A 611 18.35 8.35 -62.23
CA GLN A 611 17.01 8.41 -61.63
C GLN A 611 16.46 7.01 -61.36
N GLU A 612 16.71 6.05 -62.24
CA GLU A 612 16.40 4.62 -62.05
C GLU A 612 17.10 4.07 -60.80
N VAL A 613 18.42 4.23 -60.69
CA VAL A 613 19.19 3.79 -59.51
C VAL A 613 18.79 4.54 -58.22
N GLU A 614 18.54 5.85 -58.29
CA GLU A 614 18.06 6.64 -57.14
C GLU A 614 16.67 6.17 -56.66
N LEU A 615 15.78 5.77 -57.59
CA LEU A 615 14.47 5.19 -57.28
C LEU A 615 14.57 3.76 -56.73
N GLU A 616 15.44 2.92 -57.30
CA GLU A 616 15.74 1.57 -56.77
C GLU A 616 16.28 1.67 -55.34
N GLU A 617 17.27 2.55 -55.09
CA GLU A 617 17.78 2.82 -53.75
C GLU A 617 16.68 3.30 -52.78
N LEU A 618 15.73 4.12 -53.22
CA LEU A 618 14.61 4.58 -52.39
C LEU A 618 13.59 3.47 -52.11
N LEU A 619 13.33 2.59 -53.08
CA LEU A 619 12.49 1.40 -52.91
C LEU A 619 13.14 0.41 -51.92
N ASP A 620 14.46 0.22 -51.98
CA ASP A 620 15.21 -0.60 -51.03
C ASP A 620 15.23 0.01 -49.62
N LYS A 621 15.47 1.33 -49.49
CA LYS A 621 15.36 2.02 -48.20
C LYS A 621 13.95 1.89 -47.62
N HIS A 622 12.91 1.96 -48.46
CA HIS A 622 11.52 1.75 -48.05
C HIS A 622 11.22 0.29 -47.67
N SER A 623 11.79 -0.69 -48.38
CA SER A 623 11.64 -2.11 -48.05
C SER A 623 12.30 -2.46 -46.71
N GLN A 624 13.50 -1.94 -46.47
CA GLN A 624 14.24 -2.05 -45.21
C GLN A 624 13.52 -1.33 -44.05
N LEU A 625 12.98 -0.13 -44.28
CA LEU A 625 12.15 0.54 -43.27
C LEU A 625 10.86 -0.24 -42.97
N ARG A 626 10.23 -0.89 -43.97
CA ARG A 626 9.07 -1.77 -43.75
C ARG A 626 9.41 -3.04 -42.99
N THR A 627 10.56 -3.68 -43.23
CA THR A 627 10.99 -4.85 -42.43
C THR A 627 11.38 -4.45 -41.01
N ASN A 628 12.02 -3.30 -40.83
CA ASN A 628 12.38 -2.77 -39.51
C ASN A 628 11.15 -2.34 -38.68
N ASN A 629 10.12 -1.75 -39.31
CA ASN A 629 8.86 -1.50 -38.61
C ASN A 629 8.18 -2.82 -38.20
N ARG A 630 8.11 -3.82 -39.09
CA ARG A 630 7.54 -5.14 -38.77
C ARG A 630 8.28 -5.84 -37.62
N SER A 631 9.61 -5.73 -37.55
CA SER A 631 10.40 -6.33 -36.45
C SER A 631 10.25 -5.56 -35.14
N LEU A 632 10.20 -4.22 -35.18
CA LEU A 632 9.90 -3.40 -34.00
C LEU A 632 8.47 -3.65 -33.48
N GLU A 633 7.47 -3.77 -34.35
CA GLU A 633 6.11 -4.16 -33.96
C GLU A 633 6.08 -5.56 -33.33
N ALA A 634 6.86 -6.52 -33.86
CA ALA A 634 6.96 -7.86 -33.30
C ALA A 634 7.59 -7.84 -31.90
N GLN A 635 8.66 -7.06 -31.71
CA GLN A 635 9.28 -6.84 -30.40
C GLN A 635 8.32 -6.14 -29.43
N HIS A 636 7.52 -5.17 -29.88
CA HIS A 636 6.48 -4.55 -29.06
C HIS A 636 5.42 -5.58 -28.61
N ARG A 637 4.91 -6.41 -29.53
CA ARG A 637 3.95 -7.48 -29.19
C ARG A 637 4.55 -8.52 -28.24
N GLU A 638 5.84 -8.84 -28.37
CA GLU A 638 6.55 -9.72 -27.45
C GLU A 638 6.74 -9.09 -26.06
N LEU A 639 7.09 -7.80 -25.98
CA LEU A 639 7.17 -7.07 -24.72
C LEU A 639 5.81 -6.92 -24.04
N GLU A 640 4.74 -6.70 -24.80
CA GLU A 640 3.36 -6.72 -24.29
C GLU A 640 2.94 -8.10 -23.77
N ALA A 641 3.37 -9.19 -24.42
CA ALA A 641 3.13 -10.55 -23.94
C ALA A 641 3.87 -10.81 -22.62
N ARG A 642 5.18 -10.52 -22.57
CA ARG A 642 6.00 -10.62 -21.35
C ARG A 642 5.48 -9.74 -20.21
N TYR A 643 4.92 -8.57 -20.52
CA TYR A 643 4.30 -7.70 -19.52
C TYR A 643 3.01 -8.30 -18.94
N LYS A 644 2.20 -8.97 -19.76
CA LYS A 644 1.02 -9.73 -19.30
C LYS A 644 1.44 -10.94 -18.46
N GLU A 645 2.43 -11.72 -18.90
CA GLU A 645 3.02 -12.82 -18.14
C GLU A 645 3.56 -12.38 -16.76
N LEU A 646 4.17 -11.19 -16.68
CA LEU A 646 4.63 -10.59 -15.42
C LEU A 646 3.48 -10.07 -14.54
N LEU A 647 2.37 -9.60 -15.12
CA LEU A 647 1.15 -9.25 -14.38
C LEU A 647 0.47 -10.50 -13.82
N ASP A 648 0.26 -11.52 -14.65
CA ASP A 648 -0.35 -12.80 -14.25
C ASP A 648 0.53 -13.54 -13.23
N GLY A 649 1.85 -13.45 -13.36
CA GLY A 649 2.81 -13.94 -12.37
C GLY A 649 2.77 -13.15 -11.07
N LYS A 650 2.53 -11.83 -11.12
CA LYS A 650 2.36 -10.98 -9.93
C LYS A 650 1.06 -11.30 -9.20
N THR A 651 -0.07 -11.43 -9.88
CA THR A 651 -1.34 -11.80 -9.21
C THR A 651 -1.24 -13.18 -8.57
N GLN A 652 -0.63 -14.15 -9.27
CA GLN A 652 -0.35 -15.48 -8.74
C GLN A 652 0.63 -15.52 -7.54
N LEU A 653 1.44 -14.47 -7.34
CA LEU A 653 2.25 -14.32 -6.15
C LEU A 653 1.48 -13.60 -5.04
N GLU A 654 0.64 -12.63 -5.36
CA GLU A 654 -0.26 -11.95 -4.42
C GLU A 654 -1.34 -12.89 -3.86
N GLU A 655 -1.83 -13.83 -4.67
CA GLU A 655 -2.72 -14.93 -4.27
C GLU A 655 -2.02 -15.88 -3.29
N ARG A 656 -0.83 -16.39 -3.64
CA ARG A 656 -0.04 -17.25 -2.73
C ARG A 656 0.39 -16.53 -1.46
N GLU A 657 0.67 -15.24 -1.54
CA GLU A 657 0.91 -14.43 -0.35
C GLU A 657 -0.33 -14.30 0.54
N GLN A 658 -1.54 -14.30 -0.02
CA GLN A 658 -2.78 -14.33 0.75
C GLN A 658 -3.03 -15.72 1.36
N GLU A 659 -2.84 -16.80 0.60
CA GLU A 659 -2.89 -18.19 1.10
C GLU A 659 -1.93 -18.36 2.30
N MET A 660 -0.65 -18.00 2.13
CA MET A 660 0.36 -18.06 3.20
C MET A 660 0.11 -17.09 4.38
N LYS A 661 -0.79 -16.10 4.25
CA LYS A 661 -1.25 -15.26 5.37
C LYS A 661 -2.42 -15.91 6.10
N MET A 662 -3.42 -16.42 5.36
CA MET A 662 -4.52 -17.20 5.91
C MET A 662 -4.02 -18.42 6.69
N GLU A 663 -3.09 -19.21 6.13
CA GLU A 663 -2.49 -20.36 6.83
C GLU A 663 -1.79 -19.96 8.14
N ARG A 664 -1.18 -18.77 8.21
CA ARG A 664 -0.55 -18.26 9.44
C ARG A 664 -1.60 -17.82 10.45
N GLU A 665 -2.63 -17.09 10.03
CA GLU A 665 -3.74 -16.67 10.89
C GLU A 665 -4.51 -17.89 11.44
N GLU A 666 -4.71 -18.93 10.64
CA GLU A 666 -5.28 -20.21 11.07
C GLU A 666 -4.37 -20.96 12.05
N MET A 667 -3.06 -21.05 11.78
CA MET A 667 -2.09 -21.66 12.70
C MET A 667 -1.93 -20.89 14.02
N GLU A 668 -2.03 -19.55 13.99
CA GLU A 668 -2.04 -18.71 15.18
C GLU A 668 -3.34 -18.84 15.97
N ALA A 669 -4.49 -18.91 15.30
CA ALA A 669 -5.78 -19.18 15.94
C ALA A 669 -5.83 -20.59 16.56
N GLU A 670 -5.28 -21.60 15.88
CA GLU A 670 -5.07 -22.93 16.45
C GLU A 670 -4.15 -22.89 17.67
N ALA A 671 -3.03 -22.18 17.61
CA ALA A 671 -2.11 -22.05 18.74
C ALA A 671 -2.76 -21.35 19.95
N GLN A 672 -3.51 -20.27 19.73
CA GLN A 672 -4.30 -19.60 20.76
C GLN A 672 -5.34 -20.56 21.38
N SER A 673 -6.07 -21.29 20.54
CA SER A 673 -7.07 -22.26 21.00
C SER A 673 -6.44 -23.48 21.71
N ARG A 674 -5.22 -23.87 21.38
CA ARG A 674 -4.44 -24.89 22.12
C ARG A 674 -4.07 -24.36 23.52
N LEU A 675 -3.55 -23.14 23.61
CA LEU A 675 -3.25 -22.47 24.90
C LEU A 675 -4.50 -22.29 25.77
N GLU A 676 -5.68 -22.07 25.19
CA GLU A 676 -6.95 -22.04 25.92
C GLU A 676 -7.30 -23.41 26.53
N ARG A 677 -7.21 -24.49 25.75
CA ARG A 677 -7.42 -25.86 26.26
C ARG A 677 -6.40 -26.23 27.32
N GLU A 678 -5.15 -25.78 27.20
CA GLU A 678 -4.11 -26.00 28.22
C GLU A 678 -4.47 -25.31 29.55
N ARG A 679 -4.91 -24.05 29.51
CA ARG A 679 -5.40 -23.32 30.70
C ARG A 679 -6.65 -23.98 31.31
N GLU A 680 -7.54 -24.55 30.50
CA GLU A 680 -8.69 -25.31 30.99
C GLU A 680 -8.25 -26.61 31.67
N LEU A 681 -7.29 -27.34 31.08
CA LEU A 681 -6.69 -28.52 31.70
C LEU A 681 -5.93 -28.18 32.99
N GLU A 682 -5.31 -27.02 33.10
CA GLU A 682 -4.69 -26.53 34.34
C GLU A 682 -5.73 -26.25 35.43
N ARG A 683 -6.80 -25.50 35.14
CA ARG A 683 -7.92 -25.28 36.08
C ARG A 683 -8.54 -26.60 36.54
N LEU A 684 -8.75 -27.55 35.62
CA LEU A 684 -9.31 -28.87 35.95
C LEU A 684 -8.35 -29.73 36.78
N LYS A 685 -7.02 -29.56 36.65
CA LYS A 685 -6.03 -30.17 37.56
C LYS A 685 -6.10 -29.53 38.94
N GLU A 686 -6.09 -28.20 39.03
CA GLU A 686 -6.23 -27.48 40.31
C GLU A 686 -7.49 -27.90 41.07
N ASP A 687 -8.64 -27.97 40.39
CA ASP A 687 -9.90 -28.40 41.00
C ASP A 687 -9.90 -29.89 41.36
N ASN A 688 -9.21 -30.74 40.60
CA ASN A 688 -9.00 -32.14 40.99
C ASN A 688 -8.11 -32.25 42.25
N GLU A 689 -7.03 -31.47 42.34
CA GLU A 689 -6.14 -31.42 43.50
C GLU A 689 -6.84 -30.86 44.74
N ARG A 690 -7.67 -29.82 44.58
CA ARG A 690 -8.55 -29.28 45.64
C ARG A 690 -9.52 -30.35 46.15
N LEU A 691 -10.18 -31.09 45.26
CA LEU A 691 -11.09 -32.17 45.63
C LEU A 691 -10.34 -33.35 46.29
N GLN A 692 -9.14 -33.69 45.82
CA GLN A 692 -8.29 -34.69 46.48
C GLN A 692 -7.82 -34.24 47.88
N ALA A 693 -7.53 -32.96 48.07
CA ALA A 693 -7.18 -32.41 49.39
C ALA A 693 -8.37 -32.52 50.35
N GLN A 694 -9.55 -32.07 49.94
CA GLN A 694 -10.80 -32.21 50.71
C GLN A 694 -11.13 -33.69 51.03
N GLN A 695 -10.86 -34.62 50.09
CA GLN A 695 -11.02 -36.05 50.36
C GLN A 695 -10.05 -36.55 51.43
N LYS A 696 -8.78 -36.11 51.41
CA LYS A 696 -7.76 -36.48 52.42
C LYS A 696 -8.12 -35.89 53.80
N GLU A 697 -8.56 -34.64 53.85
CA GLU A 697 -9.06 -33.98 55.06
C GLU A 697 -10.27 -34.70 55.65
N TRP A 698 -11.25 -35.07 54.81
CA TRP A 698 -12.43 -35.82 55.25
C TRP A 698 -12.07 -37.21 55.81
N LEU A 699 -11.12 -37.91 55.18
CA LEU A 699 -10.61 -39.20 55.69
C LEU A 699 -9.83 -39.04 57.00
N ALA A 700 -9.09 -37.95 57.18
CA ALA A 700 -8.41 -37.63 58.44
C ALA A 700 -9.43 -37.36 59.56
N LEU A 701 -10.43 -36.51 59.31
CA LEU A 701 -11.53 -36.26 60.25
C LEU A 701 -12.33 -37.53 60.58
N GLN A 702 -12.53 -38.43 59.61
CA GLN A 702 -13.15 -39.73 59.86
C GLN A 702 -12.30 -40.61 60.80
N ALA A 703 -10.97 -40.63 60.61
CA ALA A 703 -10.05 -41.35 61.48
C ALA A 703 -10.00 -40.75 62.90
N GLU A 704 -9.99 -39.41 63.03
CA GLU A 704 -10.07 -38.71 64.31
C GLU A 704 -11.37 -39.01 65.06
N LEU A 705 -12.53 -38.97 64.39
CA LEU A 705 -13.82 -39.32 64.99
C LEU A 705 -13.88 -40.79 65.45
N LEU A 706 -13.26 -41.71 64.70
CA LEU A 706 -13.14 -43.12 65.11
C LEU A 706 -12.20 -43.28 66.32
N ALA A 707 -11.12 -42.49 66.40
CA ALA A 707 -10.20 -42.47 67.53
C ALA A 707 -10.86 -41.88 68.79
N GLN A 708 -11.52 -40.72 68.68
CA GLN A 708 -12.35 -40.14 69.75
C GLN A 708 -13.42 -41.14 70.23
N GLY A 709 -14.09 -41.83 69.30
CA GLY A 709 -15.04 -42.89 69.63
C GLY A 709 -14.41 -44.07 70.37
N SER A 710 -13.13 -44.39 70.15
CA SER A 710 -12.40 -45.42 70.91
C SER A 710 -11.96 -44.94 72.30
N VAL A 711 -11.53 -43.68 72.43
CA VAL A 711 -11.19 -43.05 73.71
C VAL A 711 -12.43 -42.98 74.61
N LEU A 712 -13.56 -42.47 74.11
CA LEU A 712 -14.83 -42.39 74.86
C LEU A 712 -15.35 -43.77 75.30
N ARG A 713 -15.12 -44.83 74.51
CA ARG A 713 -15.42 -46.22 74.93
C ARG A 713 -14.46 -46.71 76.03
N GLY A 714 -13.19 -46.31 75.97
CA GLY A 714 -12.19 -46.58 77.02
C GLY A 714 -12.54 -45.88 78.34
N GLU A 715 -12.84 -44.58 78.29
CA GLU A 715 -13.28 -43.78 79.43
C GLU A 715 -14.57 -44.34 80.05
N LEU A 716 -15.59 -44.64 79.24
CA LEU A 716 -16.81 -45.29 79.70
C LEU A 716 -16.54 -46.63 80.40
N SER A 717 -15.61 -47.43 79.86
CA SER A 717 -15.22 -48.72 80.46
C SER A 717 -14.45 -48.52 81.77
N ALA A 718 -13.58 -47.52 81.85
CA ALA A 718 -12.87 -47.15 83.06
C ALA A 718 -13.84 -46.67 84.17
N SER A 719 -14.77 -45.77 83.85
CA SER A 719 -15.80 -45.33 84.78
C SER A 719 -16.76 -46.45 85.22
N GLN A 720 -17.01 -47.45 84.37
CA GLN A 720 -17.74 -48.67 84.77
C GLN A 720 -16.93 -49.54 85.75
N LEU A 721 -15.62 -49.69 85.54
CA LEU A 721 -14.74 -50.42 86.46
C LEU A 721 -14.58 -49.68 87.80
N GLU A 722 -14.40 -48.35 87.79
CA GLU A 722 -14.40 -47.53 89.00
C GLU A 722 -15.73 -47.61 89.75
N ARG A 723 -16.86 -47.56 89.02
CA ARG A 723 -18.19 -47.76 89.62
C ARG A 723 -18.29 -49.12 90.30
N THR A 724 -17.97 -50.21 89.62
CA THR A 724 -18.07 -51.56 90.21
C THR A 724 -17.12 -51.77 91.38
N ARG A 725 -15.93 -51.15 91.34
CA ARG A 725 -15.02 -51.08 92.48
C ARG A 725 -15.64 -50.35 93.67
N LEU A 726 -16.19 -49.15 93.47
CA LEU A 726 -16.84 -48.36 94.51
C LEU A 726 -18.11 -49.03 95.05
N GLU A 727 -18.87 -49.74 94.21
CA GLU A 727 -20.00 -50.58 94.66
C GLU A 727 -19.53 -51.72 95.56
N GLY A 728 -18.36 -52.30 95.28
CA GLY A 728 -17.67 -53.27 96.14
C GLY A 728 -17.18 -52.68 97.47
N GLU A 729 -16.49 -51.55 97.44
CA GLU A 729 -16.06 -50.82 98.65
C GLU A 729 -17.26 -50.38 99.51
N LEU A 730 -18.37 -49.99 98.90
CA LEU A 730 -19.64 -49.72 99.59
C LEU A 730 -20.34 -51.00 100.10
N SER A 731 -20.06 -52.19 99.57
CA SER A 731 -20.60 -53.44 100.12
C SER A 731 -19.85 -53.86 101.38
N THR A 732 -18.52 -53.82 101.38
CA THR A 732 -17.69 -54.16 102.56
C THR A 732 -17.85 -53.12 103.68
N LEU A 733 -18.08 -51.85 103.36
CA LEU A 733 -18.46 -50.83 104.36
C LEU A 733 -19.84 -51.08 104.98
N ARG A 734 -20.81 -51.62 104.23
CA ARG A 734 -22.11 -52.03 104.79
C ARG A 734 -21.99 -53.25 105.69
N GLU A 735 -21.21 -54.26 105.27
CA GLU A 735 -20.95 -55.47 106.06
C GLU A 735 -20.22 -55.16 107.37
N THR A 736 -19.18 -54.32 107.33
CA THR A 736 -18.47 -53.89 108.54
C THR A 736 -19.38 -53.08 109.46
N ASN A 737 -20.19 -52.14 108.94
CA ASN A 737 -21.14 -51.40 109.76
C ASN A 737 -22.21 -52.32 110.40
N GLN A 738 -22.78 -53.27 109.65
CA GLN A 738 -23.68 -54.30 110.21
C GLN A 738 -23.01 -55.15 111.29
N SER A 739 -21.72 -55.46 111.14
CA SER A 739 -20.95 -56.19 112.17
C SER A 739 -20.74 -55.34 113.44
N LEU A 740 -20.56 -54.02 113.29
CA LEU A 740 -20.46 -53.07 114.39
C LEU A 740 -21.81 -52.90 115.10
N ASP A 741 -22.91 -52.75 114.36
CA ASP A 741 -24.28 -52.71 114.92
C ASP A 741 -24.58 -53.98 115.74
N LEU A 742 -24.26 -55.16 115.21
CA LEU A 742 -24.38 -56.43 115.93
C LEU A 742 -23.48 -56.50 117.18
N SER A 743 -22.28 -55.91 117.14
CA SER A 743 -21.39 -55.83 118.31
C SER A 743 -21.92 -54.86 119.37
N SER A 744 -22.51 -53.73 118.95
CA SER A 744 -23.13 -52.71 119.79
C SER A 744 -24.38 -53.25 120.49
N ALA A 745 -25.21 -54.00 119.76
CA ALA A 745 -26.37 -54.70 120.34
C ALA A 745 -25.95 -55.75 121.39
N ARG A 746 -24.87 -56.51 121.13
CA ARG A 746 -24.30 -57.47 122.11
C ARG A 746 -23.77 -56.76 123.36
N LEU A 747 -23.02 -55.67 123.21
CA LEU A 747 -22.52 -54.86 124.32
C LEU A 747 -23.66 -54.23 125.13
N THR A 748 -24.71 -53.75 124.46
CA THR A 748 -25.92 -53.20 125.09
C THR A 748 -26.63 -54.27 125.92
N SER A 749 -26.76 -55.50 125.41
CA SER A 749 -27.32 -56.63 126.15
C SER A 749 -26.47 -57.02 127.37
N GLN A 750 -25.14 -57.03 127.24
CA GLN A 750 -24.22 -57.24 128.36
C GLN A 750 -24.34 -56.14 129.43
N TYR A 751 -24.45 -54.87 129.02
CA TYR A 751 -24.66 -53.74 129.93
C TYR A 751 -26.01 -53.82 130.67
N GLN A 752 -27.08 -54.21 129.97
CA GLN A 752 -28.40 -54.45 130.58
C GLN A 752 -28.34 -55.57 131.62
N LEU A 753 -27.69 -56.70 131.31
CA LEU A 753 -27.51 -57.81 132.25
C LEU A 753 -26.66 -57.41 133.47
N LEU A 754 -25.56 -56.68 133.27
CA LEU A 754 -24.74 -56.16 134.38
C LEU A 754 -25.52 -55.17 135.25
N SER A 755 -26.39 -54.36 134.66
CA SER A 755 -27.27 -53.43 135.39
C SER A 755 -28.34 -54.15 136.21
N GLN A 756 -28.92 -55.23 135.67
CA GLN A 756 -29.85 -56.11 136.41
C GLN A 756 -29.16 -56.83 137.56
N LEU A 757 -27.99 -57.43 137.33
CA LEU A 757 -27.19 -58.07 138.37
C LEU A 757 -26.77 -57.07 139.46
N LYS A 758 -26.40 -55.85 139.08
CA LYS A 758 -26.12 -54.77 140.04
C LYS A 758 -27.35 -54.44 140.90
N SER A 759 -28.54 -54.27 140.30
CA SER A 759 -29.78 -54.02 141.06
C SER A 759 -30.04 -55.15 142.07
N ASN A 760 -29.96 -56.40 141.64
CA ASN A 760 -30.15 -57.57 142.51
C ASN A 760 -29.14 -57.59 143.66
N MET A 761 -27.85 -57.32 143.41
CA MET A 761 -26.85 -57.23 144.48
C MET A 761 -27.11 -56.05 145.43
N GLU A 762 -27.64 -54.92 144.95
CA GLU A 762 -28.04 -53.78 145.79
C GLU A 762 -29.33 -54.08 146.59
N GLU A 763 -30.21 -54.94 146.10
CA GLU A 763 -31.40 -55.46 146.78
C GLU A 763 -31.02 -56.46 147.87
N GLU A 764 -30.17 -57.43 147.57
CA GLU A 764 -29.63 -58.39 148.55
C GLU A 764 -28.85 -57.68 149.67
N ASN A 765 -28.01 -56.69 149.35
CA ASN A 765 -27.31 -55.89 150.36
C ASN A 765 -28.28 -55.09 151.24
N ARG A 766 -29.38 -54.55 150.69
CA ARG A 766 -30.43 -53.90 151.48
C ARG A 766 -31.11 -54.90 152.43
N HIS A 767 -31.47 -56.08 151.96
CA HIS A 767 -32.06 -57.12 152.81
C HIS A 767 -31.10 -57.61 153.91
N LEU A 768 -29.81 -57.76 153.61
CA LEU A 768 -28.80 -58.07 154.64
C LEU A 768 -28.65 -56.95 155.67
N ALA A 769 -28.75 -55.68 155.25
CA ALA A 769 -28.77 -54.54 156.19
C ALA A 769 -30.04 -54.51 157.05
N GLU A 770 -31.21 -54.82 156.49
CA GLU A 770 -32.49 -54.94 157.20
C GLU A 770 -32.47 -56.08 158.23
N GLN A 771 -31.90 -57.24 157.88
CA GLN A 771 -31.69 -58.37 158.79
C GLN A 771 -30.75 -57.99 159.93
N ASN A 772 -29.60 -57.37 159.64
CA ASN A 772 -28.68 -56.88 160.67
C ASN A 772 -29.33 -55.83 161.59
N GLN A 773 -30.12 -54.90 161.04
CA GLN A 773 -30.86 -53.91 161.84
C GLN A 773 -31.91 -54.59 162.75
N SER A 774 -32.48 -55.71 162.31
CA SER A 774 -33.46 -56.49 163.09
C SER A 774 -32.80 -57.27 164.22
N LEU A 775 -31.70 -57.99 163.94
CA LEU A 775 -30.86 -58.66 164.95
C LEU A 775 -30.30 -57.67 166.00
N LEU A 776 -30.00 -56.43 165.61
CA LEU A 776 -29.61 -55.36 166.53
C LEU A 776 -30.76 -54.89 167.43
N LYS A 777 -32.02 -54.92 166.97
CA LYS A 777 -33.21 -54.64 167.80
C LYS A 777 -33.45 -55.78 168.79
N GLU A 778 -33.33 -57.03 168.35
CA GLU A 778 -33.47 -58.21 169.20
C GLU A 778 -32.40 -58.26 170.30
N ASN A 779 -31.14 -57.96 169.98
CA ASN A 779 -30.07 -57.87 170.99
C ASN A 779 -30.34 -56.77 172.03
N ARG A 780 -30.90 -55.62 171.64
CA ARG A 780 -31.32 -54.57 172.58
C ARG A 780 -32.44 -55.05 173.50
N ALA A 781 -33.49 -55.66 172.93
CA ALA A 781 -34.60 -56.21 173.72
C ALA A 781 -34.16 -57.34 174.68
N LEU A 782 -33.19 -58.17 174.29
CA LEU A 782 -32.62 -59.20 175.16
C LEU A 782 -31.78 -58.60 176.30
N LEU A 783 -31.04 -57.52 176.05
CA LEU A 783 -30.31 -56.76 177.08
C LEU A 783 -31.28 -56.07 178.05
N GLU A 784 -32.35 -55.45 177.54
CA GLU A 784 -33.42 -54.84 178.33
C GLU A 784 -34.08 -55.88 179.27
N GLN A 785 -34.53 -57.02 178.74
CA GLN A 785 -35.06 -58.11 179.57
C GLN A 785 -34.04 -58.67 180.58
N SER A 786 -32.75 -58.64 180.28
CA SER A 786 -31.70 -59.08 181.22
C SER A 786 -31.56 -58.12 182.40
N LEU A 787 -31.61 -56.81 182.13
CA LEU A 787 -31.64 -55.76 183.16
C LEU A 787 -32.92 -55.85 184.00
N GLU A 788 -34.09 -56.04 183.38
CA GLU A 788 -35.37 -56.22 184.09
C GLU A 788 -35.34 -57.42 185.05
N ARG A 789 -34.87 -58.59 184.60
CA ARG A 789 -34.72 -59.79 185.44
C ARG A 789 -33.77 -59.55 186.62
N ARG A 790 -32.65 -58.87 186.38
CA ARG A 790 -31.69 -58.49 187.43
C ARG A 790 -32.33 -57.57 188.47
N ASP A 791 -33.11 -56.59 188.04
CA ASP A 791 -33.72 -55.60 188.92
C ASP A 791 -34.91 -56.19 189.71
N GLN A 792 -35.63 -57.15 189.10
CA GLN A 792 -36.57 -58.04 189.81
C GLN A 792 -35.87 -58.85 190.92
N HIS A 793 -34.71 -59.44 190.66
CA HIS A 793 -33.93 -60.13 191.70
C HIS A 793 -33.46 -59.18 192.83
N TYR A 794 -33.06 -57.94 192.52
CA TYR A 794 -32.72 -56.95 193.55
C TYR A 794 -33.93 -56.55 194.40
N SER A 795 -35.14 -56.45 193.82
CA SER A 795 -36.37 -56.20 194.61
C SER A 795 -36.70 -57.35 195.55
N GLN A 796 -36.64 -58.60 195.06
CA GLN A 796 -36.82 -59.81 195.89
C GLN A 796 -35.80 -59.87 197.03
N GLN A 797 -34.55 -59.49 196.78
CA GLN A 797 -33.49 -59.46 197.80
C GLN A 797 -33.79 -58.47 198.93
N ARG A 798 -34.39 -57.30 198.65
CA ARG A 798 -34.86 -56.37 199.69
C ARG A 798 -35.95 -57.00 200.54
N GLU A 799 -36.97 -57.59 199.92
CA GLU A 799 -38.06 -58.22 200.68
C GLU A 799 -37.55 -59.31 201.64
N TYR A 800 -36.56 -60.10 201.23
CA TYR A 800 -35.95 -61.10 202.12
C TYR A 800 -35.18 -60.46 203.29
N GLN A 801 -34.53 -59.30 203.09
CA GLN A 801 -33.90 -58.54 204.19
C GLN A 801 -34.94 -57.96 205.16
N GLU A 802 -36.07 -57.47 204.63
CA GLU A 802 -37.18 -56.93 205.43
C GLU A 802 -37.81 -58.03 206.30
N LYS A 803 -38.16 -59.18 205.72
CA LYS A 803 -38.65 -60.39 206.43
C LYS A 803 -37.66 -60.88 207.49
N LEU A 804 -36.36 -60.83 207.22
CA LEU A 804 -35.29 -61.10 208.21
C LEU A 804 -35.18 -60.04 209.32
N SER A 805 -35.70 -58.83 209.14
CA SER A 805 -35.77 -57.80 210.19
C SER A 805 -36.98 -58.01 211.11
N GLU A 806 -38.08 -58.52 210.56
CA GLU A 806 -39.32 -58.84 211.28
C GLU A 806 -39.12 -60.04 212.20
N LEU A 807 -38.56 -61.15 211.70
CA LEU A 807 -38.23 -62.33 212.51
C LEU A 807 -37.30 -62.00 213.70
N ARG A 808 -36.40 -61.02 213.56
CA ARG A 808 -35.58 -60.52 214.67
C ARG A 808 -36.41 -59.77 215.72
N ARG A 809 -37.40 -58.97 215.30
CA ARG A 809 -38.35 -58.30 216.22
C ARG A 809 -39.26 -59.30 216.93
N GLU A 810 -39.71 -60.35 216.26
CA GLU A 810 -40.54 -61.40 216.87
C GLU A 810 -39.76 -62.24 217.88
N LYS A 811 -38.51 -62.61 217.56
CA LYS A 811 -37.59 -63.22 218.52
C LYS A 811 -37.42 -62.35 219.78
N GLN A 812 -37.29 -61.04 219.63
CA GLN A 812 -37.16 -60.11 220.76
C GLN A 812 -38.40 -60.15 221.68
N LYS A 813 -39.61 -60.04 221.10
CA LYS A 813 -40.89 -60.09 221.84
C LYS A 813 -41.12 -61.40 222.59
N LEU A 814 -40.52 -62.51 222.12
CA LEU A 814 -40.60 -63.80 222.80
C LEU A 814 -39.67 -63.88 224.02
N VAL A 815 -38.51 -63.23 223.99
CA VAL A 815 -37.58 -63.17 225.13
C VAL A 815 -38.14 -62.37 226.29
N GLU A 816 -38.83 -61.25 226.02
CA GLU A 816 -39.47 -60.43 227.05
C GLU A 816 -40.51 -61.25 227.84
N LYS A 817 -41.37 -62.00 227.14
CA LYS A 817 -42.37 -62.90 227.76
C LYS A 817 -41.79 -64.02 228.63
N ILE A 818 -40.54 -64.42 228.40
CA ILE A 818 -39.87 -65.47 229.21
C ILE A 818 -39.46 -64.93 230.59
N MET A 819 -39.28 -63.61 230.75
CA MET A 819 -38.86 -63.01 232.02
C MET A 819 -40.02 -62.65 232.96
N ASP A 820 -41.19 -62.30 232.42
CA ASP A 820 -42.30 -61.74 233.23
C ASP A 820 -43.02 -62.76 234.15
N GLN A 821 -42.95 -64.06 233.86
CA GLN A 821 -43.66 -65.09 234.65
C GLN A 821 -43.01 -65.43 236.01
N TYR A 822 -41.84 -64.88 236.32
CA TYR A 822 -41.00 -65.32 237.46
C TYR A 822 -41.24 -64.64 238.83
N ARG A 823 -42.36 -63.90 239.07
CA ARG A 823 -42.27 -62.74 240.01
C ARG A 823 -43.34 -62.36 241.05
N VAL A 824 -44.56 -62.91 241.13
CA VAL A 824 -45.65 -62.25 241.93
C VAL A 824 -46.53 -63.17 242.82
N LEU A 825 -45.93 -63.71 243.90
CA LEU A 825 -46.58 -64.18 245.16
C LEU A 825 -45.41 -64.69 246.05
N GLU A 826 -45.19 -64.30 247.31
CA GLU A 826 -45.89 -63.42 248.26
C GLU A 826 -45.79 -61.90 247.92
N PRO A 827 -46.02 -60.93 248.85
CA PRO A 827 -47.37 -60.39 249.02
C PRO A 827 -47.52 -58.86 248.85
N SER A 828 -48.76 -58.44 248.58
CA SER A 828 -49.33 -57.14 248.98
C SER A 828 -48.75 -55.81 248.44
N MET A 829 -49.49 -55.24 247.48
CA MET A 829 -49.89 -53.81 247.40
C MET A 829 -48.89 -52.69 247.04
N LYS A 830 -49.24 -52.00 245.94
CA LYS A 830 -49.14 -50.53 245.71
C LYS A 830 -47.76 -49.84 245.68
N SER A 831 -47.25 -49.63 244.48
CA SER A 831 -47.06 -48.29 243.87
C SER A 831 -46.63 -48.47 242.40
N ASN A 832 -47.09 -47.73 241.38
CA ASN A 832 -47.78 -46.44 241.27
C ASN A 832 -46.94 -45.19 241.56
N TRP A 833 -45.96 -44.94 240.70
CA TRP A 833 -45.39 -43.63 240.42
C TRP A 833 -45.41 -43.44 238.88
N ILE A 834 -46.07 -42.42 238.32
CA ILE A 834 -45.61 -41.01 238.19
C ILE A 834 -44.34 -40.98 237.30
N ALA A 835 -44.32 -40.40 236.10
CA ALA A 835 -45.24 -39.41 235.52
C ALA A 835 -46.28 -40.02 234.56
N ASP A 836 -47.40 -40.49 235.12
CA ASP A 836 -48.55 -40.92 234.32
C ASP A 836 -49.21 -39.72 233.59
N ARG A 837 -49.65 -39.97 232.34
CA ARG A 837 -50.82 -39.36 231.69
C ARG A 837 -51.14 -37.89 232.04
N MET A 838 -50.58 -36.92 231.29
CA MET A 838 -51.38 -35.78 230.81
C MET A 838 -50.71 -34.83 229.81
N LYS A 839 -51.56 -34.35 228.87
CA LYS A 839 -51.52 -33.07 228.14
C LYS A 839 -50.36 -32.85 227.16
N LYS A 840 -50.64 -32.12 226.07
CA LYS A 840 -49.58 -31.59 225.17
C LYS A 840 -49.62 -32.16 223.72
N LEU A 841 -49.98 -31.55 222.58
CA LEU A 841 -50.64 -30.29 222.21
C LEU A 841 -51.18 -30.40 220.75
N ILE A 842 -52.41 -29.95 220.49
CA ILE A 842 -52.83 -29.07 219.35
C ILE A 842 -52.26 -29.31 217.92
N LYS A 843 -53.14 -29.75 216.98
CA LYS A 843 -53.31 -29.31 215.54
C LYS A 843 -52.10 -29.41 214.56
N PRO A 844 -52.30 -29.25 213.22
CA PRO A 844 -53.49 -29.49 212.38
C PRO A 844 -53.16 -30.28 211.07
N ARG A 845 -54.15 -30.34 210.16
CA ARG A 845 -54.02 -30.15 208.68
C ARG A 845 -52.59 -30.05 208.10
N GLY A 846 -52.23 -31.00 207.23
CA GLY A 846 -51.04 -30.99 206.36
C GLY A 846 -50.08 -32.16 206.62
N GLY A 847 -49.18 -32.55 205.71
CA GLY A 847 -49.01 -32.08 204.32
C GLY A 847 -47.56 -32.23 203.81
N GLY A 848 -47.39 -32.29 202.48
CA GLY A 848 -46.08 -32.35 201.79
C GLY A 848 -45.61 -33.78 201.48
N GLY A 849 -44.97 -34.07 200.35
CA GLY A 849 -44.66 -33.25 199.16
C GLY A 849 -44.16 -34.17 198.01
N ARG A 850 -44.02 -33.76 196.75
CA ARG A 850 -43.97 -32.41 196.12
C ARG A 850 -44.75 -32.44 194.76
N GLU A 851 -45.50 -31.41 194.35
CA GLU A 851 -45.11 -30.22 193.52
C GLU A 851 -44.52 -30.57 192.13
N GLY A 852 -44.90 -29.97 190.99
CA GLY A 852 -45.98 -29.01 190.62
C GLY A 852 -46.98 -29.61 189.62
N ARG A 853 -47.96 -28.93 188.97
CA ARG A 853 -48.29 -27.51 188.68
C ARG A 853 -47.38 -26.77 187.69
N ALA A 854 -48.02 -26.08 186.72
CA ALA A 854 -47.49 -25.22 185.63
C ALA A 854 -46.62 -25.96 184.58
N LEU A 855 -46.48 -25.54 183.31
CA LEU A 855 -47.13 -24.50 182.46
C LEU A 855 -47.86 -25.21 181.29
N PHE A 856 -48.75 -24.64 180.47
CA PHE A 856 -49.26 -23.27 180.27
C PHE A 856 -48.39 -22.26 179.49
N THR A 857 -48.09 -22.56 178.23
CA THR A 857 -47.50 -21.67 177.20
C THR A 857 -48.17 -22.08 175.86
N ALA A 858 -48.98 -21.25 175.20
CA ALA A 858 -48.61 -20.17 174.27
C ALA A 858 -47.70 -20.68 173.12
N ALA A 859 -48.12 -20.67 171.86
CA ALA A 859 -48.34 -19.51 170.96
C ALA A 859 -47.01 -18.82 170.58
N GLY A 860 -46.72 -18.80 169.27
CA GLY A 860 -45.38 -18.57 168.70
C GLY A 860 -45.16 -19.52 167.51
N SER A 861 -45.51 -19.24 166.25
CA SER A 861 -45.73 -17.99 165.48
C SER A 861 -44.49 -17.46 164.73
N VAL A 862 -44.25 -18.06 163.56
CA VAL A 862 -43.69 -17.45 162.33
C VAL A 862 -42.21 -16.99 162.36
N GLU A 863 -41.68 -16.74 161.17
CA GLU A 863 -40.40 -16.09 160.81
C GLU A 863 -39.16 -17.02 160.88
N ASN A 864 -38.58 -17.41 159.74
CA ASN A 864 -37.75 -16.65 158.77
C ASN A 864 -36.29 -16.48 159.27
N LEU A 865 -35.24 -16.57 158.46
CA LEU A 865 -35.11 -16.48 156.99
C LEU A 865 -33.78 -17.15 156.53
N ALA A 866 -33.46 -17.06 155.23
CA ALA A 866 -32.11 -17.15 154.63
C ALA A 866 -31.36 -18.52 154.62
N ASP A 867 -30.59 -18.89 153.58
CA ASP A 867 -30.58 -18.47 152.15
C ASP A 867 -29.77 -19.46 151.29
N SER A 868 -29.58 -19.16 149.99
CA SER A 868 -28.68 -19.83 149.02
C SER A 868 -29.19 -21.20 148.49
N SER A 869 -29.66 -21.31 147.24
CA SER A 869 -28.95 -21.37 145.94
C SER A 869 -28.32 -22.76 145.66
N GLU A 870 -28.31 -23.35 144.45
CA GLU A 870 -28.69 -22.94 143.08
C GLU A 870 -29.13 -24.23 142.30
N PHE A 871 -30.14 -24.21 141.41
CA PHE A 871 -30.07 -23.99 139.93
C PHE A 871 -29.26 -25.07 139.18
N THR A 872 -29.72 -25.82 138.15
CA THR A 872 -31.01 -26.13 137.46
C THR A 872 -30.91 -27.58 136.91
N SER A 873 -31.90 -28.32 136.41
CA SER A 873 -32.75 -28.19 135.18
C SER A 873 -33.43 -29.58 134.99
N ASP A 874 -34.54 -29.84 134.30
CA ASP A 874 -35.49 -29.05 133.48
C ASP A 874 -36.92 -29.55 133.71
N THR A 875 -37.94 -28.82 133.23
CA THR A 875 -39.33 -29.32 133.15
C THR A 875 -40.09 -28.71 131.96
N HIS A 876 -40.97 -29.50 131.33
CA HIS A 876 -41.96 -29.15 130.30
C HIS A 876 -41.49 -28.76 128.88
N THR A 877 -42.15 -29.37 127.88
CA THR A 877 -42.56 -28.72 126.62
C THR A 877 -43.95 -29.23 126.16
N PRO A 878 -44.81 -28.35 125.61
CA PRO A 878 -46.05 -28.72 124.93
C PRO A 878 -45.99 -28.49 123.39
N GLN A 879 -47.15 -28.55 122.73
CA GLN A 879 -47.46 -28.05 121.36
C GLN A 879 -47.10 -26.56 121.11
N PRO A 880 -47.23 -25.98 119.88
CA PRO A 880 -47.18 -26.55 118.50
C PRO A 880 -46.46 -25.66 117.42
N ASP A 881 -46.30 -26.19 116.19
CA ASP A 881 -46.20 -25.47 114.88
C ASP A 881 -45.06 -24.40 114.69
N PRO A 882 -44.95 -23.66 113.55
CA PRO A 882 -44.40 -24.19 112.29
C PRO A 882 -43.34 -23.29 111.57
N ARG A 883 -42.82 -23.77 110.42
CA ARG A 883 -41.88 -23.11 109.44
C ARG A 883 -40.40 -23.10 109.88
N SER A 884 -39.37 -23.16 109.01
CA SER A 884 -39.29 -23.05 107.52
C SER A 884 -38.30 -24.04 106.87
N ALA A 885 -38.50 -24.22 105.55
CA ALA A 885 -37.66 -24.69 104.42
C ALA A 885 -36.11 -24.52 104.49
N PRO A 886 -35.27 -25.03 103.54
CA PRO A 886 -35.60 -25.46 102.15
C PRO A 886 -34.86 -26.71 101.57
N VAL A 887 -35.01 -26.92 100.23
CA VAL A 887 -34.11 -27.61 99.26
C VAL A 887 -34.43 -29.07 98.81
N SER A 888 -34.31 -29.29 97.48
CA SER A 888 -34.18 -30.54 96.68
C SER A 888 -35.39 -31.48 96.44
N PRO A 889 -35.78 -31.75 95.15
CA PRO A 889 -36.88 -32.67 94.80
C PRO A 889 -36.55 -33.85 93.84
N SER A 890 -37.46 -34.84 93.83
CA SER A 890 -37.89 -35.72 92.71
C SER A 890 -36.96 -36.78 92.08
N PRO A 891 -37.53 -37.98 91.85
CA PRO A 891 -37.48 -38.56 90.49
C PRO A 891 -38.81 -39.22 89.99
N MET A 892 -39.00 -39.16 88.65
CA MET A 892 -39.78 -40.05 87.76
C MET A 892 -41.33 -40.15 87.76
N ARG A 893 -41.87 -39.89 86.54
CA ARG A 893 -42.99 -40.53 85.78
C ARG A 893 -44.43 -39.94 85.78
N LYS A 894 -44.81 -39.58 84.53
CA LYS A 894 -46.12 -39.68 83.84
C LYS A 894 -47.23 -38.65 84.09
N ALA A 895 -47.85 -38.30 82.94
CA ALA A 895 -49.22 -37.81 82.69
C ALA A 895 -49.53 -36.30 82.83
N GLU A 896 -50.02 -35.76 81.71
CA GLU A 896 -50.75 -34.51 81.44
C GLU A 896 -52.23 -34.58 81.94
N PRO A 897 -53.06 -33.48 81.99
CA PRO A 897 -53.29 -32.53 80.89
C PRO A 897 -53.70 -31.05 81.21
N ASP A 898 -54.05 -30.32 80.12
CA ASP A 898 -54.36 -28.89 79.95
C ASP A 898 -55.64 -28.30 80.59
N ILE A 899 -55.67 -26.96 80.65
CA ILE A 899 -56.80 -26.00 80.53
C ILE A 899 -56.18 -24.57 80.44
N SER A 900 -56.52 -23.59 79.59
CA SER A 900 -57.59 -23.30 78.59
C SER A 900 -56.99 -22.89 77.22
N VAL A 901 -57.62 -22.83 76.03
CA VAL A 901 -59.01 -22.53 75.56
C VAL A 901 -59.31 -21.01 75.51
N PRO A 902 -59.93 -20.42 74.45
CA PRO A 902 -60.68 -20.99 73.30
C PRO A 902 -60.07 -20.73 71.89
N GLY A 903 -60.59 -21.25 70.76
CA GLY A 903 -61.68 -22.24 70.54
C GLY A 903 -62.27 -22.23 69.11
N THR A 904 -63.12 -23.22 68.79
CA THR A 904 -63.95 -23.40 67.54
C THR A 904 -63.23 -23.77 66.20
N PRO A 905 -63.89 -24.52 65.26
CA PRO A 905 -63.25 -25.73 64.69
C PRO A 905 -63.54 -26.08 63.18
N VAL A 906 -63.15 -27.32 62.78
CA VAL A 906 -63.62 -28.13 61.62
C VAL A 906 -63.05 -27.85 60.21
N GLY A 907 -62.35 -28.86 59.66
CA GLY A 907 -62.95 -29.59 58.51
C GLY A 907 -62.20 -29.78 57.18
N ARG A 908 -61.81 -31.04 56.90
CA ARG A 908 -61.76 -31.72 55.58
C ARG A 908 -60.73 -31.33 54.50
N SER A 909 -60.36 -32.36 53.74
CA SER A 909 -59.76 -32.31 52.39
C SER A 909 -60.85 -32.25 51.31
N GLY A 910 -60.55 -31.67 50.14
CA GLY A 910 -61.26 -31.97 48.89
C GLY A 910 -61.44 -30.86 47.85
N SER A 911 -60.97 -31.12 46.63
CA SER A 911 -61.57 -30.75 45.32
C SER A 911 -62.05 -29.31 45.05
N GLY A 912 -61.32 -28.59 44.18
CA GLY A 912 -61.55 -27.20 43.76
C GLY A 912 -62.70 -26.89 42.79
N GLY A 913 -62.64 -25.76 42.04
CA GLY A 913 -63.88 -25.27 41.39
C GLY A 913 -63.94 -24.06 40.42
N ARG A 914 -62.89 -23.64 39.68
CA ARG A 914 -62.98 -22.59 38.60
C ARG A 914 -63.34 -21.16 39.12
N ARG A 915 -63.29 -20.05 38.36
CA ARG A 915 -63.26 -19.77 36.90
C ARG A 915 -62.29 -18.62 36.51
N LYS A 916 -61.71 -18.74 35.30
CA LYS A 916 -61.58 -17.78 34.17
C LYS A 916 -61.44 -16.25 34.46
N LEU A 917 -60.72 -15.43 33.70
CA LEU A 917 -60.22 -15.45 32.29
C LEU A 917 -58.76 -14.90 32.24
N GLY A 918 -57.92 -15.01 31.19
CA GLY A 918 -58.00 -15.72 29.89
C GLY A 918 -57.18 -15.01 28.77
N SER A 919 -56.78 -15.74 27.70
CA SER A 919 -56.12 -15.23 26.45
C SER A 919 -54.61 -14.87 26.55
N ARG A 920 -53.71 -15.13 25.57
CA ARG A 920 -53.78 -16.02 24.36
C ARG A 920 -52.37 -16.39 23.81
N HIS A 921 -52.09 -17.70 23.74
CA HIS A 921 -51.37 -18.44 22.67
C HIS A 921 -49.84 -18.27 22.41
N GLY A 922 -49.32 -19.23 21.63
CA GLY A 922 -47.94 -19.36 21.12
C GLY A 922 -47.94 -20.26 19.84
N TRP A 923 -46.82 -20.95 19.54
CA TRP A 923 -46.49 -21.65 18.28
C TRP A 923 -46.25 -20.69 17.08
N GLY A 924 -45.33 -20.92 16.12
CA GLY A 924 -44.27 -21.94 15.99
C GLY A 924 -43.78 -22.09 14.52
N LEU A 925 -42.53 -22.54 14.30
CA LEU A 925 -41.92 -23.06 13.05
C LEU A 925 -41.92 -22.20 11.74
N GLY A 926 -40.77 -22.13 11.05
CA GLY A 926 -40.69 -21.71 9.62
C GLY A 926 -39.31 -21.31 9.10
N LEU A 927 -38.96 -21.64 7.85
CA LEU A 927 -37.72 -21.22 7.15
C LEU A 927 -38.03 -20.28 5.95
N SER A 928 -37.21 -19.23 5.79
CA SER A 928 -36.81 -18.56 4.51
C SER A 928 -35.88 -17.40 4.89
N ARG A 929 -34.69 -17.18 4.33
CA ARG A 929 -34.22 -17.03 2.93
C ARG A 929 -34.65 -15.71 2.25
N GLY A 930 -33.74 -14.73 2.30
CA GLY A 930 -33.56 -13.69 1.25
C GLY A 930 -34.00 -12.27 1.61
N GLY A 931 -33.39 -11.28 0.93
CA GLY A 931 -33.94 -9.92 0.79
C GLY A 931 -33.02 -8.76 1.22
N SER A 932 -32.41 -8.09 0.23
CA SER A 932 -31.72 -6.79 0.38
C SER A 932 -32.74 -5.63 0.41
N GLY A 933 -32.34 -4.45 0.93
CA GLY A 933 -33.12 -3.19 0.88
C GLY A 933 -32.99 -2.35 2.17
N VAL A 934 -32.10 -1.35 2.31
CA VAL A 934 -32.04 0.00 1.68
C VAL A 934 -32.79 1.10 2.46
N SER A 935 -31.99 2.05 2.99
CA SER A 935 -32.23 3.48 3.30
C SER A 935 -33.53 3.97 3.97
N GLN A 936 -33.36 4.69 5.10
CA GLN A 936 -33.78 6.11 5.21
C GLN A 936 -33.18 6.84 6.44
N SER A 937 -32.22 7.72 6.15
CA SER A 937 -32.18 9.18 6.44
C SER A 937 -32.76 9.77 7.74
N PHE A 938 -31.94 10.57 8.44
CA PHE A 938 -32.40 11.77 9.17
C PHE A 938 -31.33 12.88 9.23
N SER A 939 -31.76 14.12 9.04
CA SER A 939 -31.03 15.39 9.27
C SER A 939 -32.09 16.52 9.21
N PRO A 940 -31.99 17.59 10.02
CA PRO A 940 -31.28 18.78 9.55
C PRO A 940 -30.48 19.54 10.63
N GLY A 941 -29.51 20.33 10.17
CA GLY A 941 -28.53 21.04 11.02
C GLY A 941 -28.98 22.35 11.68
N ASP A 942 -27.99 23.08 12.19
CA ASP A 942 -28.07 24.49 12.60
C ASP A 942 -26.73 25.20 12.31
N HIS A 943 -26.72 26.54 12.27
CA HIS A 943 -25.69 27.36 11.62
C HIS A 943 -24.91 28.26 12.60
N LYS A 944 -23.56 28.20 12.61
CA LYS A 944 -22.70 29.33 13.08
C LYS A 944 -21.40 29.48 12.28
N THR A 945 -21.10 30.72 11.88
CA THR A 945 -19.85 31.15 11.21
C THR A 945 -19.05 32.12 12.09
N PRO A 946 -17.70 32.10 12.05
CA PRO A 946 -16.84 33.19 12.52
C PRO A 946 -16.46 34.20 11.39
N PRO A 947 -15.93 35.39 11.72
CA PRO A 947 -15.93 36.56 10.81
C PRO A 947 -14.62 36.87 10.05
N ARG A 948 -14.65 37.91 9.19
CA ARG A 948 -13.56 38.38 8.30
C ARG A 948 -12.67 39.49 8.90
N LEU A 949 -11.35 39.43 8.64
CA LEU A 949 -10.42 40.58 8.55
C LEU A 949 -9.33 40.35 7.46
N ARG A 950 -8.63 41.41 6.99
CA ARG A 950 -8.98 42.13 5.74
C ARG A 950 -7.97 43.24 5.32
N LEU A 951 -6.65 43.02 5.39
CA LEU A 951 -5.60 43.92 4.83
C LEU A 951 -4.58 43.05 4.05
N ARG A 952 -4.21 43.34 2.78
CA ARG A 952 -3.32 44.41 2.25
C ARG A 952 -1.86 44.29 2.76
N SER A 953 -0.81 44.44 1.93
CA SER A 953 -0.71 44.66 0.46
C SER A 953 0.75 44.69 -0.05
N SER A 954 1.01 44.25 -1.29
CA SER A 954 2.02 44.76 -2.27
C SER A 954 2.05 43.77 -3.46
N GLN A 955 1.74 44.10 -4.72
CA GLN A 955 2.52 44.89 -5.70
C GLN A 955 3.95 44.33 -5.92
N ASN A 956 4.47 44.16 -7.14
CA ASN A 956 4.03 44.49 -8.52
C ASN A 956 4.86 43.59 -9.50
N SER A 957 4.74 43.51 -10.83
CA SER A 957 3.87 43.98 -11.95
C SER A 957 4.40 43.30 -13.23
N SER A 958 3.73 43.08 -14.37
CA SER A 958 2.33 43.24 -14.85
C SER A 958 2.19 42.29 -16.09
N SER A 959 1.45 42.45 -17.21
CA SER A 959 0.50 43.46 -17.73
C SER A 959 -0.29 42.85 -18.92
N VAL A 960 -1.57 43.20 -19.07
CA VAL A 960 -2.43 43.01 -20.27
C VAL A 960 -3.33 44.25 -20.35
N LEU A 961 -3.69 44.72 -21.56
CA LEU A 961 -4.57 45.88 -21.78
C LEU A 961 -5.39 45.69 -23.08
N TRP A 962 -6.73 45.63 -22.94
CA TRP A 962 -7.88 46.03 -23.81
C TRP A 962 -7.76 46.05 -25.37
N GLU A 963 -8.77 46.28 -26.22
CA GLU A 963 -10.22 46.60 -26.13
C GLU A 963 -10.87 46.14 -27.46
N GLY A 964 -12.18 45.90 -27.64
CA GLY A 964 -13.31 45.88 -26.69
C GLY A 964 -14.72 45.94 -27.30
N GLU A 965 -14.90 46.39 -28.55
CA GLU A 965 -16.15 47.09 -28.96
C GLU A 965 -17.12 46.33 -29.89
N ARG A 966 -18.36 46.84 -29.98
CA ARG A 966 -19.53 46.28 -30.69
C ARG A 966 -20.31 47.42 -31.35
N GLY A 967 -20.69 47.28 -32.62
CA GLY A 967 -21.24 48.39 -33.42
C GLY A 967 -22.73 48.70 -33.25
N GLU A 968 -23.14 49.83 -33.84
CA GLU A 968 -24.53 50.24 -34.07
C GLU A 968 -24.83 50.35 -35.58
N ALA A 969 -26.11 50.48 -35.95
CA ALA A 969 -26.58 50.39 -37.33
C ALA A 969 -27.18 51.70 -37.87
N SER A 970 -26.94 51.97 -39.15
CA SER A 970 -27.71 52.95 -39.93
C SER A 970 -27.72 52.58 -41.43
N ALA A 971 -28.84 52.83 -42.09
CA ALA A 971 -29.10 52.67 -43.52
C ALA A 971 -29.81 53.96 -44.03
N PRO A 972 -30.10 54.17 -45.33
CA PRO A 972 -30.00 53.25 -46.49
C PRO A 972 -29.42 53.87 -47.79
N GLN A 973 -29.41 53.09 -48.89
CA GLN A 973 -29.76 53.45 -50.30
C GLN A 973 -28.86 52.85 -51.41
N ALA A 974 -29.55 52.13 -52.31
CA ALA A 974 -29.41 52.10 -53.78
C ALA A 974 -28.27 51.34 -54.52
N ALA A 975 -28.71 50.61 -55.56
CA ALA A 975 -28.01 50.12 -56.76
C ALA A 975 -26.83 49.11 -56.58
N ASP A 976 -26.74 48.00 -57.32
CA ASP A 976 -27.62 47.41 -58.36
C ASP A 976 -27.59 45.85 -58.30
N ALA A 977 -28.53 45.21 -59.02
CA ALA A 977 -28.74 43.75 -59.09
C ALA A 977 -28.09 43.16 -60.39
N PRO A 978 -28.34 41.88 -60.84
CA PRO A 978 -29.11 40.74 -60.30
C PRO A 978 -28.24 39.44 -60.20
N MET A 979 -28.69 38.21 -59.88
CA MET A 979 -29.81 37.38 -60.40
C MET A 979 -30.13 36.15 -59.50
N SER A 980 -31.42 35.73 -59.51
CA SER A 980 -32.01 34.35 -59.47
C SER A 980 -31.39 33.20 -58.63
N SER A 981 -32.15 32.31 -57.97
CA SER A 981 -33.62 32.17 -57.86
C SER A 981 -34.04 31.12 -56.80
N GLN A 982 -35.26 31.29 -56.25
CA GLN A 982 -36.26 30.25 -55.85
C GLN A 982 -35.89 29.23 -54.73
N GLU A 983 -36.61 29.16 -53.60
CA GLU A 983 -38.00 28.67 -53.32
C GLU A 983 -38.02 27.13 -53.12
N SER A 984 -38.36 26.58 -51.93
CA SER A 984 -39.69 26.45 -51.28
C SER A 984 -40.55 25.32 -51.87
N VAL A 985 -41.40 24.55 -51.18
CA VAL A 985 -41.83 24.47 -49.76
C VAL A 985 -42.67 23.17 -49.60
N GLU A 986 -42.98 22.70 -48.37
CA GLU A 986 -43.99 21.61 -48.11
C GLU A 986 -43.64 20.22 -48.73
N GLU A 987 -44.24 19.05 -48.44
CA GLU A 987 -45.03 18.55 -47.28
C GLU A 987 -44.95 16.98 -47.20
N ASP A 988 -45.67 16.41 -46.22
CA ASP A 988 -46.37 15.09 -46.24
C ASP A 988 -45.68 13.74 -45.87
N GLU A 989 -46.56 12.75 -45.62
CA GLU A 989 -46.40 11.50 -44.86
C GLU A 989 -45.83 10.25 -45.60
N GLY A 990 -45.52 9.20 -44.81
CA GLY A 990 -45.18 7.82 -45.25
C GLY A 990 -44.12 7.18 -44.33
N ARG A 991 -44.39 6.34 -43.32
CA ARG A 991 -45.20 5.10 -43.19
C ARG A 991 -44.77 3.94 -44.11
N GLY A 992 -44.63 2.75 -43.49
CA GLY A 992 -44.08 1.51 -44.06
C GLY A 992 -42.79 1.12 -43.31
N GLU A 993 -42.81 0.25 -42.30
CA GLU A 993 -42.91 -1.24 -42.34
C GLU A 993 -41.52 -1.87 -42.53
N GLU A 994 -41.06 -2.76 -41.63
CA GLU A 994 -41.08 -4.25 -41.72
C GLU A 994 -40.35 -4.75 -43.00
N GLU A 995 -39.39 -5.68 -42.99
CA GLU A 995 -39.07 -6.84 -42.13
C GLU A 995 -37.53 -6.93 -41.89
N LYS A 996 -36.93 -7.51 -40.82
CA LYS A 996 -37.08 -8.78 -40.08
C LYS A 996 -36.23 -9.94 -40.64
N GLU A 997 -35.31 -10.44 -39.79
CA GLU A 997 -34.55 -11.71 -39.86
C GLU A 997 -33.52 -11.94 -40.98
N GLY A 998 -32.33 -12.42 -40.58
CA GLY A 998 -31.13 -12.63 -41.40
C GLY A 998 -29.89 -12.85 -40.53
#